data_AF-A0A4V1D3L1-F1
#
_entry.id   AF-A0A4V1D3L1-F1
#
_cell.length_a   1.000
_cell.length_b   1.000
_cell.length_c   1.000
_cell.angle_alpha   90.00
_cell.angle_beta   90.00
_cell.angle_gamma   90.00
#
_symmetry.space_group_name_H-M   'P 1'
#
loop_
_entity.id
_entity.type
_entity.pdbx_description
1 polymer ?
#
loop_
_entity_poly.entity_id
_entity_poly.type
_entity_poly.pdbx_seq_one_letter_code
_entity_poly.pdbx_strand_id
1 'polypeptide(L)'
;MILTRCISISIDNGVTLNQTKTRRTLIVPNQAIATYVTQWTYDSHNRLIEMIYPDEEKVTYSYNLGGLLEKVRGEKSYGYDYITKLGYDKFEQRSYLKYCNGAETFYTYDNRRRLSNLAVNSGGTSIMDNAYTFDAVSNVLSVANNASLPANGNAGGQMSHTYTYDGLYRLATAKGTYTGADNKSASYTLAMGYDNMHRIKSKSQHLTQDNVQFNGTLNVGYDLTYAYSSEEGKKFQLESVKDVNYRTEETPEGQQVENGHIYQYDKNGNLIYVNTNRVMTDGHRDNSVGERKLIWDEENRLLAVDDNGFVSNYWYDADGERTVKTSGESDQVYVNGVFSGGSTNTAKFSLYVSPYLVANQGGRYTKHIYAGSQRIVSKVGDFASYGSDPRRIEYAGANTDGLSVDYKSKYAAQQQVIKDNYKFFDVPYNGTDNDNYADGEGFCCNDGSMEAAVAQARKAQTRAVSRSFKDPDNYENLQFFYHPDHLGSSSFITNLDGEVVQHIEYVPFGEVFIEERNNVWNTPYLFNAKEFDEETGMYYYGARYYDPRISLWMSTDPAQEEYYSHSSYCFSGNNPIIYIDYNGKEWTDLDGQVITDTKNIKKFIFYSKDFSKQAKVQYNDGIKKYGAGSVAMSQTSTTQAFSEDWKNMNGTEISEVLIMTHGKNQSILVGEGQQFTATGDGKTNISRSPAPNIQDLPQPTGNIENAMLYMYSCHSADTNPHPHGEGDHQQGALLGSQRPIAYVFAQYFKFYGVQGTSESVNYHYGLMDLFSPSSDYLQPYPANGGKWRIYYNSNNSLRKQGK
;
A
#
# COMPACT_ATOMS: atom_id res chain seq x y z
N MET A 1 17.90 11.96 -22.44
CA MET A 1 16.62 12.61 -22.77
C MET A 1 16.80 14.14 -22.79
N ILE A 2 16.00 14.88 -23.58
CA ILE A 2 15.87 16.35 -23.41
C ILE A 2 14.39 16.72 -23.36
N LEU A 3 14.09 17.65 -22.44
CA LEU A 3 12.77 18.21 -22.16
C LEU A 3 12.77 19.70 -22.51
N THR A 4 11.76 20.17 -23.22
CA THR A 4 11.49 21.61 -23.34
C THR A 4 10.10 21.89 -22.80
N ARG A 5 10.01 22.78 -21.81
CA ARG A 5 8.77 23.19 -21.16
C ARG A 5 8.47 24.65 -21.50
N CYS A 6 7.32 24.90 -22.10
CA CYS A 6 6.80 26.25 -22.32
C CYS A 6 5.62 26.49 -21.37
N ILE A 7 5.62 27.65 -20.71
CA ILE A 7 4.53 28.09 -19.83
C ILE A 7 3.94 29.36 -20.43
N SER A 8 2.61 29.38 -20.61
CA SER A 8 1.87 30.55 -21.07
C SER A 8 0.67 30.81 -20.18
N ILE A 9 0.33 32.09 -20.01
CA ILE A 9 -0.84 32.54 -19.25
C ILE A 9 -1.83 33.15 -20.23
N SER A 10 -3.08 32.72 -20.19
CA SER A 10 -4.16 33.29 -21.00
C SER A 10 -5.35 33.69 -20.12
N ILE A 11 -6.21 34.56 -20.64
CA ILE A 11 -7.45 34.96 -20.00
C ILE A 11 -8.59 34.54 -20.92
N ASP A 12 -9.45 33.64 -20.45
CA ASP A 12 -10.64 33.21 -21.17
C ASP A 12 -11.88 33.46 -20.29
N ASN A 13 -12.86 34.19 -20.82
CA ASN A 13 -14.08 34.60 -20.10
C ASN A 13 -13.85 35.21 -18.71
N GLY A 14 -12.73 35.92 -18.50
CA GLY A 14 -12.38 36.55 -17.22
C GLY A 14 -11.69 35.63 -16.21
N VAL A 15 -11.38 34.38 -16.57
CA VAL A 15 -10.62 33.43 -15.75
C VAL A 15 -9.18 33.33 -16.27
N THR A 16 -8.21 33.42 -15.37
CA THR A 16 -6.79 33.18 -15.68
C THR A 16 -6.53 31.68 -15.82
N LEU A 17 -5.98 31.28 -16.96
CA LEU A 17 -5.59 29.90 -17.25
C LEU A 17 -4.08 29.82 -17.38
N ASN A 18 -3.50 28.83 -16.71
CA ASN A 18 -2.08 28.50 -16.83
C ASN A 18 -1.94 27.30 -17.77
N GLN A 19 -1.26 27.48 -18.90
CA GLN A 19 -0.98 26.42 -19.85
C GLN A 19 0.49 26.02 -19.75
N THR A 20 0.73 24.71 -19.64
CA THR A 20 2.05 24.11 -19.77
C THR A 20 2.06 23.22 -21.00
N LYS A 21 3.10 23.32 -21.83
CA LYS A 21 3.39 22.39 -22.91
C LYS A 21 4.76 21.78 -22.68
N THR A 22 4.83 20.46 -22.72
CA THR A 22 6.07 19.70 -22.57
C THR A 22 6.32 18.92 -23.84
N ARG A 23 7.50 19.14 -24.43
CA ARG A 23 8.03 18.34 -25.54
C ARG A 23 9.16 17.47 -25.00
N ARG A 24 9.01 16.15 -25.10
CA ARG A 24 9.97 15.16 -24.59
C ARG A 24 10.49 14.33 -25.75
N THR A 25 11.79 14.41 -26.03
CA THR A 25 12.45 13.57 -27.04
C THR A 25 13.24 12.46 -26.36
N LEU A 26 12.91 11.26 -26.78
CA LEU A 26 13.35 10.00 -26.23
C LEU A 26 14.16 9.24 -27.25
N ILE A 27 15.24 8.62 -26.78
CA ILE A 27 16.08 7.75 -27.59
C ILE A 27 15.81 6.34 -27.10
N VAL A 28 15.38 5.46 -28.00
CA VAL A 28 15.31 4.03 -27.76
C VAL A 28 16.52 3.43 -28.46
N PRO A 29 17.52 2.93 -27.70
CA PRO A 29 18.73 2.37 -28.30
C PRO A 29 18.38 1.24 -29.27
N ASN A 30 19.09 1.16 -30.39
CA ASN A 30 18.90 0.18 -31.48
C ASN A 30 17.56 0.26 -32.21
N GLN A 31 16.72 1.26 -31.92
CA GLN A 31 15.38 1.37 -32.49
C GLN A 31 15.18 2.71 -33.19
N ALA A 32 14.90 3.78 -32.43
CA ALA A 32 14.49 5.06 -33.00
C ALA A 32 14.68 6.22 -32.02
N ILE A 33 14.58 7.44 -32.55
CA ILE A 33 14.34 8.65 -31.75
C ILE A 33 12.89 9.09 -31.97
N ALA A 34 12.17 9.33 -30.88
CA ALA A 34 10.77 9.73 -30.93
C ALA A 34 10.50 10.93 -30.03
N THR A 35 9.62 11.83 -30.47
CA THR A 35 9.21 13.00 -29.71
C THR A 35 7.73 12.96 -29.39
N TYR A 36 7.42 13.33 -28.16
CA TYR A 36 6.09 13.29 -27.59
C TYR A 36 5.73 14.64 -26.99
N VAL A 37 4.48 15.06 -27.16
CA VAL A 37 4.00 16.36 -26.71
C VAL A 37 2.81 16.17 -25.81
N THR A 38 2.92 16.62 -24.57
CA THR A 38 1.78 16.68 -23.64
C THR A 38 1.52 18.13 -23.29
N GLN A 39 0.24 18.50 -23.17
CA GLN A 39 -0.18 19.83 -22.78
C GLN A 39 -1.11 19.74 -21.58
N TRP A 40 -1.05 20.72 -20.68
CA TRP A 40 -1.88 20.82 -19.50
C TRP A 40 -2.43 22.23 -19.39
N THR A 41 -3.69 22.35 -19.01
CA THR A 41 -4.32 23.60 -18.64
C THR A 41 -4.79 23.50 -17.20
N TYR A 42 -4.44 24.51 -16.41
CA TYR A 42 -4.84 24.64 -15.01
C TYR A 42 -5.70 25.88 -14.82
N ASP A 43 -6.63 25.79 -13.87
CA ASP A 43 -7.36 26.96 -13.39
C ASP A 43 -6.53 27.83 -12.42
N SER A 44 -7.12 28.94 -11.97
CA SER A 44 -6.47 29.87 -11.03
C SER A 44 -6.18 29.29 -9.64
N HIS A 45 -6.70 28.10 -9.31
CA HIS A 45 -6.44 27.38 -8.07
C HIS A 45 -5.39 26.27 -8.26
N ASN A 46 -4.68 26.27 -9.40
CA ASN A 46 -3.72 25.25 -9.80
C ASN A 46 -4.32 23.83 -9.92
N ARG A 47 -5.62 23.73 -10.21
CA ARG A 47 -6.27 22.44 -10.48
C ARG A 47 -6.21 22.14 -11.97
N LEU A 48 -5.87 20.90 -12.32
CA LEU A 48 -5.80 20.45 -13.71
C LEU A 48 -7.22 20.40 -14.29
N ILE A 49 -7.52 21.20 -15.31
CA ILE A 49 -8.84 21.20 -15.98
C ILE A 49 -8.80 20.51 -17.34
N GLU A 50 -7.63 20.45 -17.98
CA GLU A 50 -7.44 19.81 -19.28
C GLU A 50 -6.03 19.24 -19.43
N MET A 51 -5.92 18.06 -20.06
CA MET A 51 -4.68 17.49 -20.54
C MET A 51 -4.85 17.05 -22.01
N ILE A 52 -3.95 17.47 -22.89
CA ILE A 52 -3.84 16.92 -24.25
C ILE A 52 -2.69 15.92 -24.23
N TYR A 53 -3.03 14.66 -24.47
CA TYR A 53 -2.09 13.55 -24.48
C TYR A 53 -1.23 13.54 -25.76
N PRO A 54 -0.10 12.83 -25.74
CA PRO A 54 0.75 12.69 -26.93
C PRO A 54 0.05 12.13 -28.18
N ASP A 55 -0.98 11.30 -28.01
CA ASP A 55 -1.80 10.77 -29.11
C ASP A 55 -2.96 11.68 -29.50
N GLU A 56 -2.87 12.97 -29.14
CA GLU A 56 -3.82 14.05 -29.46
C GLU A 56 -5.21 13.93 -28.79
N GLU A 57 -5.43 12.93 -27.93
CA GLU A 57 -6.66 12.89 -27.11
C GLU A 57 -6.65 14.01 -26.06
N LYS A 58 -7.74 14.77 -26.01
CA LYS A 58 -8.00 15.79 -24.99
C LYS A 58 -8.80 15.18 -23.86
N VAL A 59 -8.34 15.32 -22.62
CA VAL A 59 -9.02 14.86 -21.42
C VAL A 59 -9.31 16.05 -20.53
N THR A 60 -10.58 16.22 -20.16
CA THR A 60 -11.07 17.33 -19.32
C THR A 60 -11.52 16.84 -17.96
N TYR A 61 -11.24 17.66 -16.94
CA TYR A 61 -11.53 17.39 -15.53
C TYR A 61 -12.49 18.46 -15.02
N SER A 62 -13.64 18.03 -14.51
CA SER A 62 -14.66 18.93 -13.95
C SER A 62 -14.70 18.80 -12.44
N TYR A 63 -14.86 19.93 -11.75
CA TYR A 63 -14.87 20.00 -10.29
C TYR A 63 -16.21 20.53 -9.78
N ASN A 64 -16.66 20.02 -8.65
CA ASN A 64 -17.85 20.52 -7.97
C ASN A 64 -17.57 21.86 -7.26
N LEU A 65 -18.61 22.47 -6.66
CA LEU A 65 -18.51 23.74 -5.93
C LEU A 65 -17.60 23.68 -4.69
N GLY A 66 -17.40 22.49 -4.10
CA GLY A 66 -16.44 22.26 -3.00
C GLY A 66 -14.99 22.11 -3.48
N GLY A 67 -14.77 22.16 -4.79
CA GLY A 67 -13.46 22.10 -5.39
C GLY A 67 -12.94 20.69 -5.69
N LEU A 68 -13.76 19.66 -5.44
CA LEU A 68 -13.41 18.25 -5.59
C LEU A 68 -13.77 17.71 -6.99
N LEU A 69 -13.00 16.76 -7.50
CA LEU A 69 -13.17 16.20 -8.85
C LEU A 69 -14.52 15.47 -8.98
N GLU A 70 -15.32 15.81 -9.97
CA GLU A 70 -16.67 15.26 -10.18
C GLU A 70 -16.77 14.39 -11.44
N LYS A 71 -16.05 14.76 -12.50
CA LYS A 71 -16.16 14.13 -13.82
C LYS A 71 -14.82 14.14 -14.57
N VAL A 72 -14.56 13.09 -15.35
CA VAL A 72 -13.42 13.00 -16.27
C VAL A 72 -13.91 12.58 -17.64
N ARG A 73 -13.62 13.36 -18.68
CA ARG A 73 -14.13 13.17 -20.05
C ARG A 73 -13.01 13.23 -21.09
N GLY A 74 -12.96 12.24 -21.98
CA GLY A 74 -12.07 12.19 -23.13
C GLY A 74 -12.74 12.69 -24.41
N GLU A 75 -11.96 13.26 -25.30
CA GLU A 75 -12.36 13.75 -26.62
C GLU A 75 -11.22 13.55 -27.63
N LYS A 76 -11.50 12.80 -28.68
CA LYS A 76 -10.61 12.61 -29.84
C LYS A 76 -11.44 12.75 -31.12
N SER A 77 -11.65 11.66 -31.86
CA SER A 77 -12.59 11.64 -33.00
C SER A 77 -14.06 11.77 -32.56
N TYR A 78 -14.38 11.39 -31.32
CA TYR A 78 -15.66 11.57 -30.66
C TYR A 78 -15.44 11.73 -29.15
N GLY A 79 -16.44 12.24 -28.43
CA GLY A 79 -16.36 12.48 -26.99
C GLY A 79 -17.02 11.37 -26.16
N TYR A 80 -16.38 10.97 -25.07
CA TYR A 80 -16.88 9.94 -24.15
C TYR A 80 -16.39 10.22 -22.72
N ASP A 81 -17.14 9.74 -21.73
CA ASP A 81 -16.79 9.92 -20.33
C ASP A 81 -15.92 8.75 -19.86
N TYR A 82 -15.00 8.99 -18.93
CA TYR A 82 -14.29 7.94 -18.18
C TYR A 82 -14.93 7.78 -16.80
N ILE A 83 -15.12 8.91 -16.11
CA ILE A 83 -15.88 9.02 -14.86
C ILE A 83 -17.14 9.82 -15.17
N THR A 84 -18.29 9.23 -14.89
CA THR A 84 -19.60 9.89 -15.05
C THR A 84 -20.04 10.61 -13.78
N LYS A 85 -19.60 10.11 -12.61
CA LYS A 85 -19.89 10.72 -11.32
C LYS A 85 -18.85 10.32 -10.27
N LEU A 86 -18.44 11.26 -9.45
CA LEU A 86 -17.61 11.02 -8.27
C LEU A 86 -18.20 11.81 -7.09
N GLY A 87 -18.46 11.11 -6.00
CA GLY A 87 -19.16 11.62 -4.82
C GLY A 87 -18.28 11.60 -3.58
N TYR A 88 -18.56 12.51 -2.66
CA TYR A 88 -17.82 12.69 -1.42
C TYR A 88 -18.78 12.86 -0.25
N ASP A 89 -18.32 12.48 0.94
CA ASP A 89 -19.00 12.80 2.17
C ASP A 89 -18.72 14.24 2.64
N LYS A 90 -19.32 14.63 3.77
CA LYS A 90 -19.17 15.98 4.36
C LYS A 90 -17.75 16.28 4.88
N PHE A 91 -16.84 15.30 4.88
CA PHE A 91 -15.45 15.42 5.27
C PHE A 91 -14.50 15.33 4.08
N GLU A 92 -15.04 15.40 2.86
CA GLU A 92 -14.29 15.35 1.59
C GLU A 92 -13.65 13.98 1.31
N GLN A 93 -14.07 12.93 2.03
CA GLN A 93 -13.67 11.55 1.72
C GLN A 93 -14.54 11.02 0.58
N ARG A 94 -13.95 10.28 -0.36
CA ARG A 94 -14.69 9.70 -1.50
C ARG A 94 -15.73 8.74 -0.96
N SER A 95 -17.00 8.92 -1.31
CA SER A 95 -18.09 8.03 -0.91
C SER A 95 -18.61 7.18 -2.07
N TYR A 96 -18.36 7.60 -3.31
CA TYR A 96 -18.92 6.97 -4.51
C TYR A 96 -18.10 7.29 -5.77
N LEU A 97 -18.00 6.33 -6.68
CA LEU A 97 -17.40 6.50 -8.02
C LEU A 97 -18.23 5.71 -9.04
N LYS A 98 -18.53 6.31 -10.19
CA LYS A 98 -19.18 5.64 -11.31
C LYS A 98 -18.38 5.85 -12.61
N TYR A 99 -17.92 4.75 -13.18
CA TYR A 99 -17.31 4.74 -14.50
C TYR A 99 -18.36 4.70 -15.62
N CYS A 100 -17.94 4.99 -16.85
CA CYS A 100 -18.82 4.96 -18.01
C CYS A 100 -19.23 3.55 -18.45
N ASN A 101 -18.45 2.53 -18.10
CA ASN A 101 -18.78 1.11 -18.31
C ASN A 101 -19.89 0.59 -17.36
N GLY A 102 -20.47 1.48 -16.54
CA GLY A 102 -21.53 1.15 -15.59
C GLY A 102 -21.03 0.62 -14.25
N ALA A 103 -19.72 0.42 -14.07
CA ALA A 103 -19.17 0.00 -12.79
C ALA A 103 -19.30 1.11 -11.74
N GLU A 104 -19.71 0.72 -10.52
CA GLU A 104 -19.95 1.61 -9.39
C GLU A 104 -19.16 1.14 -8.18
N THR A 105 -18.34 2.02 -7.60
CA THR A 105 -17.60 1.79 -6.37
C THR A 105 -18.22 2.59 -5.22
N PHE A 106 -18.38 1.93 -4.07
CA PHE A 106 -18.93 2.50 -2.84
C PHE A 106 -17.88 2.42 -1.74
N TYR A 107 -17.73 3.53 -1.03
CA TYR A 107 -16.81 3.65 0.09
C TYR A 107 -17.61 3.96 1.35
N THR A 108 -17.49 3.10 2.36
CA THR A 108 -18.14 3.30 3.66
C THR A 108 -17.08 3.48 4.71
N TYR A 109 -17.26 4.46 5.60
CA TYR A 109 -16.32 4.77 6.66
C TYR A 109 -16.94 4.53 8.04
N ASP A 110 -16.12 4.10 9.00
CA ASP A 110 -16.52 4.00 10.40
C ASP A 110 -16.62 5.40 11.05
N ASN A 111 -17.06 5.44 12.32
CA ASN A 111 -17.18 6.71 13.06
C ASN A 111 -15.84 7.45 13.28
N ARG A 112 -14.71 6.77 13.07
CA ARG A 112 -13.36 7.33 13.13
C ARG A 112 -12.84 7.76 11.76
N ARG A 113 -13.66 7.65 10.71
CA ARG A 113 -13.35 7.98 9.31
C ARG A 113 -12.39 7.01 8.62
N ARG A 114 -12.27 5.79 9.14
CA ARG A 114 -11.48 4.73 8.50
C ARG A 114 -12.35 3.95 7.53
N LEU A 115 -11.81 3.55 6.38
CA LEU A 115 -12.55 2.80 5.37
C LEU A 115 -13.00 1.45 5.94
N SER A 116 -14.28 1.32 6.30
CA SER A 116 -14.84 0.10 6.88
C SER A 116 -15.36 -0.87 5.83
N ASN A 117 -15.71 -0.37 4.64
CA ASN A 117 -16.11 -1.21 3.52
C ASN A 117 -15.79 -0.54 2.16
N LEU A 118 -15.32 -1.36 1.22
CA LEU A 118 -15.07 -0.99 -0.17
C LEU A 118 -15.78 -2.00 -1.08
N ALA A 119 -16.81 -1.57 -1.78
CA ALA A 119 -17.62 -2.43 -2.63
C ALA A 119 -17.63 -1.96 -4.09
N VAL A 120 -17.62 -2.89 -5.03
CA VAL A 120 -17.68 -2.62 -6.48
C VAL A 120 -18.75 -3.49 -7.12
N ASN A 121 -19.70 -2.83 -7.77
CA ASN A 121 -20.70 -3.46 -8.64
C ASN A 121 -20.33 -3.21 -10.10
N SER A 122 -20.28 -4.26 -10.92
CA SER A 122 -19.98 -4.18 -12.35
C SER A 122 -20.69 -5.30 -13.11
N GLY A 123 -21.14 -5.05 -14.34
CA GLY A 123 -21.84 -6.05 -15.14
C GLY A 123 -23.15 -6.58 -14.51
N GLY A 124 -23.74 -5.82 -13.57
CA GLY A 124 -24.93 -6.23 -12.83
C GLY A 124 -24.69 -7.13 -11.62
N THR A 125 -23.42 -7.40 -11.25
CA THR A 125 -23.04 -8.21 -10.08
C THR A 125 -22.08 -7.46 -9.15
N SER A 126 -22.02 -7.86 -7.88
CA SER A 126 -20.99 -7.40 -6.95
C SER A 126 -19.71 -8.19 -7.21
N ILE A 127 -18.63 -7.52 -7.61
CA ILE A 127 -17.32 -8.14 -7.90
C ILE A 127 -16.32 -7.96 -6.75
N MET A 128 -16.54 -6.96 -5.89
CA MET A 128 -15.76 -6.71 -4.68
C MET A 128 -16.70 -6.24 -3.57
N ASP A 129 -16.52 -6.73 -2.35
CA ASP A 129 -17.21 -6.27 -1.14
C ASP A 129 -16.28 -6.46 0.07
N ASN A 130 -15.19 -5.69 0.11
CA ASN A 130 -14.14 -5.79 1.11
C ASN A 130 -14.60 -5.12 2.41
N ALA A 131 -14.91 -5.92 3.43
CA ALA A 131 -15.19 -5.46 4.79
C ALA A 131 -13.92 -5.48 5.65
N TYR A 132 -13.63 -4.35 6.30
CA TYR A 132 -12.42 -4.14 7.08
C TYR A 132 -12.72 -4.17 8.58
N THR A 133 -11.84 -4.80 9.35
CA THR A 133 -11.80 -4.65 10.81
C THR A 133 -10.46 -4.07 11.25
N PHE A 134 -10.45 -3.41 12.40
CA PHE A 134 -9.30 -2.67 12.87
C PHE A 134 -9.08 -2.86 14.36
N ASP A 135 -7.83 -2.70 14.79
CA ASP A 135 -7.52 -2.50 16.20
C ASP A 135 -7.73 -1.01 16.61
N ALA A 136 -7.49 -0.74 17.90
CA ALA A 136 -7.55 0.60 18.48
C ALA A 136 -6.60 1.61 17.80
N VAL A 137 -5.46 1.17 17.27
CA VAL A 137 -4.46 2.03 16.62
C VAL A 137 -4.64 2.13 15.11
N SER A 138 -5.70 1.51 14.58
CA SER A 138 -6.05 1.49 13.15
C SER A 138 -5.13 0.63 12.28
N ASN A 139 -4.45 -0.36 12.85
CA ASN A 139 -3.99 -1.45 12.01
C ASN A 139 -5.21 -2.25 11.54
N VAL A 140 -5.17 -2.73 10.29
CA VAL A 140 -6.22 -3.59 9.74
C VAL A 140 -6.03 -5.00 10.31
N LEU A 141 -7.03 -5.54 10.99
CA LEU A 141 -6.99 -6.90 11.54
C LEU A 141 -7.51 -7.95 10.55
N SER A 142 -8.43 -7.56 9.67
CA SER A 142 -8.95 -8.44 8.63
C SER A 142 -9.50 -7.66 7.43
N VAL A 143 -9.49 -8.31 6.28
CA VAL A 143 -10.23 -7.90 5.08
C VAL A 143 -11.01 -9.11 4.59
N ALA A 144 -12.33 -9.02 4.50
CA ALA A 144 -13.17 -10.09 3.96
C ALA A 144 -13.94 -9.57 2.75
N ASN A 145 -13.66 -10.11 1.56
CA ASN A 145 -14.44 -9.89 0.35
C ASN A 145 -15.68 -10.79 0.37
N ASN A 146 -16.84 -10.18 0.64
CA ASN A 146 -18.12 -10.88 0.71
C ASN A 146 -18.89 -10.89 -0.62
N ALA A 147 -18.22 -10.56 -1.74
CA ALA A 147 -18.81 -10.61 -3.06
C ALA A 147 -19.38 -12.00 -3.37
N SER A 148 -20.38 -12.05 -4.24
CA SER A 148 -20.91 -13.34 -4.71
C SER A 148 -19.90 -14.03 -5.62
N LEU A 149 -19.88 -15.36 -5.59
CA LEU A 149 -19.07 -16.13 -6.54
C LEU A 149 -19.51 -15.79 -7.97
N PRO A 150 -18.57 -15.55 -8.90
CA PRO A 150 -18.92 -15.28 -10.28
C PRO A 150 -19.42 -16.55 -10.98
N ALA A 151 -20.01 -16.38 -12.17
CA ALA A 151 -20.40 -17.50 -13.02
C ALA A 151 -19.18 -18.32 -13.47
N ASN A 152 -19.38 -19.60 -13.81
CA ASN A 152 -18.33 -20.48 -14.31
C ASN A 152 -17.56 -19.85 -15.48
N GLY A 153 -16.24 -19.93 -15.42
CA GLY A 153 -15.30 -19.34 -16.39
C GLY A 153 -14.95 -17.87 -16.14
N ASN A 154 -15.61 -17.17 -15.22
CA ASN A 154 -15.32 -15.77 -14.90
C ASN A 154 -14.37 -15.64 -13.70
N ALA A 155 -13.53 -14.62 -13.72
CA ALA A 155 -12.57 -14.32 -12.66
C ALA A 155 -13.23 -13.65 -11.45
N GLY A 156 -12.63 -13.82 -10.28
CA GLY A 156 -13.12 -13.26 -9.02
C GLY A 156 -13.73 -14.29 -8.09
N GLY A 157 -14.09 -13.83 -6.90
CA GLY A 157 -14.67 -14.69 -5.87
C GLY A 157 -14.60 -14.07 -4.49
N GLN A 158 -14.72 -14.93 -3.49
CA GLN A 158 -14.62 -14.56 -2.08
C GLN A 158 -13.18 -14.68 -1.59
N MET A 159 -12.80 -13.75 -0.73
CA MET A 159 -11.47 -13.68 -0.13
C MET A 159 -11.60 -13.34 1.35
N SER A 160 -10.71 -13.87 2.18
CA SER A 160 -10.58 -13.42 3.56
C SER A 160 -9.11 -13.39 3.94
N HIS A 161 -8.69 -12.30 4.56
CA HIS A 161 -7.38 -12.13 5.15
C HIS A 161 -7.50 -11.81 6.64
N THR A 162 -6.57 -12.33 7.43
CA THR A 162 -6.41 -11.97 8.85
C THR A 162 -4.95 -11.62 9.12
N TYR A 163 -4.72 -10.59 9.92
CA TYR A 163 -3.41 -10.05 10.23
C TYR A 163 -3.21 -9.93 11.74
N THR A 164 -1.97 -10.14 12.18
CA THR A 164 -1.56 -9.85 13.56
C THR A 164 -0.27 -9.06 13.53
N TYR A 165 -0.02 -8.30 14.59
CA TYR A 165 1.09 -7.37 14.67
C TYR A 165 1.89 -7.60 15.95
N ASP A 166 3.19 -7.30 15.91
CA ASP A 166 4.05 -7.35 17.08
C ASP A 166 3.97 -6.07 17.92
N GLY A 167 4.79 -6.01 18.98
CA GLY A 167 4.92 -4.90 19.92
C GLY A 167 5.05 -3.49 19.32
N LEU A 168 5.61 -3.43 18.12
CA LEU A 168 5.98 -2.21 17.40
C LEU A 168 5.10 -2.00 16.16
N TYR A 169 3.99 -2.75 16.05
CA TYR A 169 3.06 -2.73 14.93
C TYR A 169 3.67 -3.11 13.60
N ARG A 170 4.69 -3.96 13.61
CA ARG A 170 5.17 -4.65 12.42
C ARG A 170 4.30 -5.87 12.20
N LEU A 171 4.03 -6.21 10.94
CA LEU A 171 3.19 -7.35 10.60
C LEU A 171 3.85 -8.65 11.08
N ALA A 172 3.26 -9.32 12.07
CA ALA A 172 3.82 -10.54 12.64
C ALA A 172 3.36 -11.80 11.91
N THR A 173 2.05 -11.91 11.64
CA THR A 173 1.51 -13.02 10.85
C THR A 173 0.37 -12.55 9.96
N ALA A 174 0.17 -13.26 8.85
CA ALA A 174 -1.01 -13.14 8.02
C ALA A 174 -1.50 -14.51 7.57
N LYS A 175 -2.80 -14.64 7.35
CA LYS A 175 -3.40 -15.80 6.69
C LYS A 175 -4.43 -15.31 5.71
N GLY A 176 -4.56 -15.99 4.57
CA GLY A 176 -5.61 -15.71 3.60
C GLY A 176 -6.24 -16.94 3.00
N THR A 177 -7.49 -16.81 2.55
CA THR A 177 -8.26 -17.86 1.87
C THR A 177 -9.03 -17.29 0.70
N TYR A 178 -8.98 -17.95 -0.44
CA TYR A 178 -9.69 -17.61 -1.67
C TYR A 178 -10.67 -18.71 -2.05
N THR A 179 -11.84 -18.33 -2.56
CA THR A 179 -12.80 -19.23 -3.21
C THR A 179 -13.32 -18.56 -4.47
N GLY A 180 -13.04 -19.15 -5.63
CA GLY A 180 -13.45 -18.65 -6.94
C GLY A 180 -14.51 -19.52 -7.60
N ALA A 181 -14.87 -19.19 -8.85
CA ALA A 181 -15.68 -20.07 -9.69
C ALA A 181 -14.99 -21.41 -9.99
N ASP A 182 -15.73 -22.37 -10.54
CA ASP A 182 -15.21 -23.66 -11.02
C ASP A 182 -14.46 -24.50 -9.96
N ASN A 183 -14.90 -24.42 -8.70
CA ASN A 183 -14.28 -25.10 -7.55
C ASN A 183 -12.80 -24.71 -7.32
N LYS A 184 -12.43 -23.48 -7.68
CA LYS A 184 -11.12 -22.92 -7.35
C LYS A 184 -11.08 -22.54 -5.88
N SER A 185 -10.05 -22.99 -5.18
CA SER A 185 -9.74 -22.54 -3.82
C SER A 185 -8.26 -22.28 -3.65
N ALA A 186 -7.91 -21.40 -2.73
CA ALA A 186 -6.53 -21.26 -2.30
C ALA A 186 -6.42 -20.79 -0.86
N SER A 187 -5.27 -20.99 -0.24
CA SER A 187 -4.96 -20.42 1.07
C SER A 187 -3.48 -20.12 1.19
N TYR A 188 -3.14 -19.12 2.00
CA TYR A 188 -1.75 -18.87 2.38
C TYR A 188 -1.59 -18.61 3.88
N THR A 189 -0.39 -18.86 4.38
CA THR A 189 0.10 -18.38 5.67
C THR A 189 1.39 -17.60 5.47
N LEU A 190 1.58 -16.59 6.30
CA LEU A 190 2.80 -15.78 6.39
C LEU A 190 3.14 -15.59 7.88
N ALA A 191 4.39 -15.80 8.24
CA ALA A 191 4.95 -15.45 9.53
C ALA A 191 6.27 -14.70 9.37
N MET A 192 6.38 -13.56 10.05
CA MET A 192 7.53 -12.66 10.02
C MET A 192 8.22 -12.67 11.37
N GLY A 193 9.55 -12.64 11.36
CA GLY A 193 10.38 -12.40 12.53
C GLY A 193 11.24 -11.18 12.31
N TYR A 194 11.41 -10.37 13.36
CA TYR A 194 12.20 -9.14 13.31
C TYR A 194 13.15 -9.05 14.50
N ASP A 195 14.21 -8.28 14.38
CA ASP A 195 15.05 -7.91 15.52
C ASP A 195 14.77 -6.49 16.06
N ASN A 196 15.53 -6.08 17.06
CA ASN A 196 15.41 -4.78 17.71
C ASN A 196 15.87 -3.60 16.83
N MET A 197 16.49 -3.87 15.68
CA MET A 197 16.90 -2.87 14.69
C MET A 197 15.92 -2.80 13.51
N HIS A 198 14.71 -3.37 13.68
CA HIS A 198 13.66 -3.42 12.65
C HIS A 198 14.06 -4.19 11.39
N ARG A 199 15.10 -5.02 11.45
CA ARG A 199 15.52 -5.88 10.34
C ARG A 199 14.70 -7.17 10.35
N ILE A 200 14.36 -7.69 9.17
CA ILE A 200 13.69 -8.98 9.01
C ILE A 200 14.69 -10.09 9.35
N LYS A 201 14.37 -10.96 10.31
CA LYS A 201 15.17 -12.13 10.72
C LYS A 201 14.68 -13.41 10.06
N SER A 202 13.38 -13.52 9.81
CA SER A 202 12.76 -14.67 9.17
C SER A 202 11.49 -14.28 8.43
N LYS A 203 11.21 -14.99 7.34
CA LYS A 203 9.95 -14.92 6.58
C LYS A 203 9.56 -16.33 6.18
N SER A 204 8.45 -16.83 6.69
CA SER A 204 7.90 -18.16 6.39
C SER A 204 6.58 -17.95 5.65
N GLN A 205 6.49 -18.40 4.41
CA GLN A 205 5.31 -18.20 3.56
C GLN A 205 4.95 -19.50 2.85
N HIS A 206 3.71 -19.95 3.04
CA HIS A 206 3.22 -21.21 2.48
C HIS A 206 1.85 -21.00 1.84
N LEU A 207 1.64 -21.63 0.70
CA LEU A 207 0.48 -21.48 -0.16
C LEU A 207 0.01 -22.85 -0.66
N THR A 208 -1.30 -23.06 -0.64
CA THR A 208 -1.99 -24.17 -1.31
C THR A 208 -3.02 -23.60 -2.27
N GLN A 209 -3.04 -24.08 -3.52
CA GLN A 209 -4.01 -23.70 -4.55
C GLN A 209 -4.62 -24.95 -5.16
N ASP A 210 -5.95 -25.02 -5.20
CA ASP A 210 -6.70 -26.10 -5.83
C ASP A 210 -7.42 -25.57 -7.06
N ASN A 211 -7.18 -26.20 -8.20
CA ASN A 211 -7.81 -25.91 -9.49
C ASN A 211 -7.57 -24.48 -10.04
N VAL A 212 -6.64 -23.73 -9.45
CA VAL A 212 -6.36 -22.34 -9.84
C VAL A 212 -5.51 -22.27 -11.11
N GLN A 213 -4.29 -22.82 -11.07
CA GLN A 213 -3.37 -22.79 -12.22
C GLN A 213 -3.57 -23.96 -13.19
N PHE A 214 -3.95 -25.12 -12.67
CA PHE A 214 -4.23 -26.35 -13.41
C PHE A 214 -5.23 -27.20 -12.62
N ASN A 215 -5.82 -28.22 -13.24
CA ASN A 215 -6.73 -29.15 -12.57
C ASN A 215 -5.95 -30.05 -11.59
N GLY A 216 -6.09 -29.81 -10.29
CA GLY A 216 -5.29 -30.44 -9.23
C GLY A 216 -4.88 -29.46 -8.13
N THR A 217 -4.11 -29.96 -7.16
CA THR A 217 -3.60 -29.18 -6.03
C THR A 217 -2.13 -28.83 -6.22
N LEU A 218 -1.79 -27.55 -6.07
CA LEU A 218 -0.43 -27.03 -6.01
C LEU A 218 -0.12 -26.57 -4.58
N ASN A 219 0.93 -27.12 -3.98
CA ASN A 219 1.51 -26.61 -2.75
C ASN A 219 2.84 -25.95 -3.07
N VAL A 220 3.05 -24.73 -2.58
CA VAL A 220 4.29 -23.99 -2.78
C VAL A 220 4.58 -23.17 -1.53
N GLY A 221 5.84 -23.06 -1.15
CA GLY A 221 6.21 -22.27 0.01
C GLY A 221 7.70 -22.24 0.24
N TYR A 222 8.09 -21.41 1.21
CA TYR A 222 9.47 -21.25 1.60
C TYR A 222 9.62 -20.75 3.03
N ASP A 223 10.76 -21.06 3.62
CA ASP A 223 11.26 -20.50 4.87
C ASP A 223 12.58 -19.76 4.62
N LEU A 224 12.56 -18.44 4.76
CA LEU A 224 13.72 -17.57 4.64
C LEU A 224 14.29 -17.25 6.01
N THR A 225 15.60 -17.43 6.18
CA THR A 225 16.37 -16.98 7.35
C THR A 225 17.41 -15.96 6.92
N TYR A 226 17.37 -14.78 7.55
CA TYR A 226 18.18 -13.63 7.18
C TYR A 226 19.37 -13.49 8.11
N ALA A 227 20.57 -13.34 7.55
CA ALA A 227 21.77 -12.97 8.26
C ALA A 227 22.28 -11.63 7.72
N TYR A 228 22.62 -10.70 8.62
CA TYR A 228 23.13 -9.37 8.27
C TYR A 228 24.60 -9.26 8.65
N SER A 229 25.31 -8.39 7.94
CA SER A 229 26.73 -8.16 8.19
C SER A 229 26.98 -7.70 9.63
N SER A 230 28.06 -8.24 10.21
CA SER A 230 28.59 -7.79 11.50
C SER A 230 29.62 -6.67 11.37
N GLU A 231 30.00 -6.31 10.14
CA GLU A 231 30.97 -5.25 9.87
C GLU A 231 30.42 -3.87 10.29
N GLU A 232 31.32 -3.03 10.80
CA GLU A 232 30.99 -1.66 11.17
C GLU A 232 30.50 -0.88 9.94
N GLY A 233 29.41 -0.12 10.10
CA GLY A 233 28.77 0.62 9.01
C GLY A 233 27.88 -0.22 8.08
N LYS A 234 27.90 -1.56 8.16
CA LYS A 234 27.13 -2.46 7.26
C LYS A 234 26.04 -3.27 7.94
N LYS A 235 25.69 -2.93 9.19
CA LYS A 235 24.73 -3.70 9.99
C LYS A 235 23.34 -3.83 9.33
N PHE A 236 22.97 -2.97 8.39
CA PHE A 236 21.69 -3.07 7.68
C PHE A 236 21.78 -3.82 6.34
N GLN A 237 22.99 -4.16 5.88
CA GLN A 237 23.21 -4.92 4.66
C GLN A 237 23.04 -6.41 4.93
N LEU A 238 22.29 -7.06 4.06
CA LEU A 238 22.06 -8.49 4.11
C LEU A 238 23.36 -9.21 3.75
N GLU A 239 23.82 -10.15 4.55
CA GLU A 239 25.00 -10.96 4.20
C GLU A 239 24.56 -12.21 3.45
N SER A 240 23.53 -12.88 3.97
CA SER A 240 22.95 -14.04 3.32
C SER A 240 21.49 -14.29 3.68
N VAL A 241 20.80 -15.00 2.80
CA VAL A 241 19.48 -15.59 3.05
C VAL A 241 19.57 -17.08 2.80
N LYS A 242 19.25 -17.87 3.82
CA LYS A 242 18.95 -19.30 3.65
C LYS A 242 17.50 -19.41 3.21
N ASP A 243 17.26 -20.07 2.08
CA ASP A 243 15.95 -20.28 1.47
C ASP A 243 15.66 -21.78 1.40
N VAL A 244 14.78 -22.26 2.28
CA VAL A 244 14.28 -23.63 2.23
C VAL A 244 12.90 -23.61 1.57
N ASN A 245 12.83 -23.98 0.29
CA ASN A 245 11.60 -23.91 -0.51
C ASN A 245 11.15 -25.28 -1.02
N TYR A 246 9.89 -25.34 -1.43
CA TYR A 246 9.30 -26.51 -2.08
C TYR A 246 8.22 -26.08 -3.06
N ARG A 247 7.95 -26.96 -4.04
CA ARG A 247 6.80 -26.91 -4.93
C ARG A 247 6.37 -28.34 -5.23
N THR A 248 5.12 -28.69 -4.93
CA THR A 248 4.58 -30.03 -5.19
C THR A 248 3.17 -30.00 -5.75
N GLU A 249 2.88 -30.99 -6.56
CA GLU A 249 1.52 -31.31 -6.99
C GLU A 249 0.98 -32.42 -6.06
N GLU A 250 -0.27 -32.28 -5.61
CA GLU A 250 -0.96 -33.16 -4.66
C GLU A 250 -0.42 -33.16 -3.22
N THR A 251 0.70 -33.82 -2.92
CA THR A 251 1.15 -34.04 -1.53
C THR A 251 2.12 -32.96 -1.03
N PRO A 252 1.94 -32.39 0.19
CA PRO A 252 2.91 -31.46 0.80
C PRO A 252 4.27 -32.08 1.18
N GLU A 253 4.45 -33.40 1.01
CA GLU A 253 5.67 -34.15 1.36
C GLU A 253 6.75 -34.10 0.28
N GLY A 254 6.88 -32.98 -0.43
CA GLY A 254 7.95 -32.78 -1.41
C GLY A 254 9.33 -32.71 -0.77
N GLN A 255 10.36 -33.12 -1.51
CA GLN A 255 11.72 -32.81 -1.11
C GLN A 255 11.90 -31.29 -1.08
N GLN A 256 12.20 -30.75 0.10
CA GLN A 256 12.61 -29.36 0.24
C GLN A 256 13.95 -29.15 -0.45
N VAL A 257 14.09 -28.02 -1.14
CA VAL A 257 15.34 -27.57 -1.73
C VAL A 257 15.88 -26.46 -0.84
N GLU A 258 17.09 -26.65 -0.32
CA GLU A 258 17.80 -25.62 0.42
C GLU A 258 18.75 -24.88 -0.52
N ASN A 259 18.46 -23.60 -0.74
CA ASN A 259 19.33 -22.66 -1.42
C ASN A 259 19.93 -21.67 -0.39
N GLY A 260 21.13 -21.17 -0.68
CA GLY A 260 21.74 -20.05 0.02
C GLY A 260 22.00 -18.91 -0.95
N HIS A 261 21.51 -17.73 -0.61
CA HIS A 261 21.78 -16.49 -1.34
C HIS A 261 22.81 -15.67 -0.57
N ILE A 262 23.89 -15.26 -1.21
CA ILE A 262 24.93 -14.40 -0.64
C ILE A 262 24.89 -13.06 -1.35
N TYR A 263 24.80 -11.97 -0.59
CA TYR A 263 24.60 -10.63 -1.11
C TYR A 263 25.87 -9.79 -0.94
N GLN A 264 26.19 -8.97 -1.93
CA GLN A 264 27.30 -8.02 -1.87
C GLN A 264 26.83 -6.64 -2.31
N TYR A 265 27.41 -5.62 -1.67
CA TYR A 265 27.03 -4.23 -1.86
C TYR A 265 28.24 -3.39 -2.26
N ASP A 266 27.97 -2.30 -2.98
CA ASP A 266 28.95 -1.24 -3.17
C ASP A 266 29.13 -0.38 -1.90
N LYS A 267 29.96 0.67 -2.00
CA LYS A 267 30.22 1.59 -0.87
C LYS A 267 29.04 2.49 -0.51
N ASN A 268 28.10 2.71 -1.43
CA ASN A 268 26.88 3.48 -1.20
C ASN A 268 25.74 2.61 -0.63
N GLY A 269 25.96 1.30 -0.56
CA GLY A 269 24.99 0.33 -0.06
C GLY A 269 24.00 -0.14 -1.12
N ASN A 270 24.32 -0.03 -2.40
CA ASN A 270 23.52 -0.64 -3.46
C ASN A 270 23.91 -2.11 -3.63
N LEU A 271 22.92 -2.98 -3.82
CA LEU A 271 23.16 -4.41 -4.07
C LEU A 271 23.81 -4.58 -5.45
N ILE A 272 25.01 -5.16 -5.52
CA ILE A 272 25.76 -5.33 -6.78
C ILE A 272 25.88 -6.79 -7.22
N TYR A 273 25.74 -7.74 -6.29
CA TYR A 273 25.87 -9.17 -6.61
C TYR A 273 25.04 -10.03 -5.68
N VAL A 274 24.41 -11.05 -6.26
CA VAL A 274 23.78 -12.17 -5.53
C VAL A 274 24.31 -13.47 -6.12
N ASN A 275 24.94 -14.30 -5.28
CA ASN A 275 25.25 -15.69 -5.64
C ASN A 275 24.22 -16.61 -5.00
N THR A 276 23.60 -17.47 -5.80
CA THR A 276 22.72 -18.53 -5.34
C THR A 276 23.48 -19.85 -5.40
N ASN A 277 23.58 -20.52 -4.24
CA ASN A 277 24.08 -21.88 -4.14
C ASN A 277 22.97 -22.83 -3.70
N ARG A 278 23.09 -24.10 -4.09
CA ARG A 278 22.17 -25.19 -3.70
C ARG A 278 22.91 -26.18 -2.84
N VAL A 279 22.28 -26.58 -1.74
CA VAL A 279 22.76 -27.67 -0.90
C VAL A 279 22.27 -28.98 -1.49
N MET A 280 23.22 -29.82 -1.92
CA MET A 280 22.97 -31.15 -2.46
C MET A 280 22.63 -32.15 -1.34
N THR A 281 22.06 -33.30 -1.69
CA THR A 281 21.62 -34.32 -0.72
C THR A 281 22.76 -34.93 0.09
N ASP A 282 24.00 -34.84 -0.38
CA ASP A 282 25.23 -35.24 0.33
C ASP A 282 25.83 -34.12 1.21
N GLY A 283 25.19 -32.96 1.26
CA GLY A 283 25.60 -31.79 2.05
C GLY A 283 26.60 -30.85 1.36
N HIS A 284 27.04 -31.15 0.13
CA HIS A 284 27.88 -30.25 -0.65
C HIS A 284 27.09 -29.04 -1.21
N ARG A 285 27.74 -27.87 -1.32
CA ARG A 285 27.17 -26.67 -1.95
C ARG A 285 27.62 -26.52 -3.40
N ASP A 286 26.66 -26.57 -4.31
CA ASP A 286 26.85 -26.19 -5.70
C ASP A 286 26.62 -24.69 -5.87
N ASN A 287 27.65 -23.95 -6.25
CA ASN A 287 27.60 -22.50 -6.42
C ASN A 287 27.25 -22.07 -7.87
N SER A 288 26.93 -23.02 -8.75
CA SER A 288 26.59 -22.77 -10.17
C SER A 288 25.09 -22.61 -10.45
N VAL A 289 24.27 -22.55 -9.39
CA VAL A 289 22.80 -22.56 -9.50
C VAL A 289 22.26 -21.28 -10.09
N GLY A 290 22.83 -20.15 -9.67
CA GLY A 290 22.55 -18.89 -10.34
C GLY A 290 23.29 -17.71 -9.76
N GLU A 291 23.38 -16.67 -10.57
CA GLU A 291 23.96 -15.39 -10.21
C GLU A 291 23.14 -14.22 -10.72
N ARG A 292 23.16 -13.13 -9.96
CA ARG A 292 22.65 -11.83 -10.37
C ARG A 292 23.71 -10.78 -10.16
N LYS A 293 24.00 -9.96 -11.17
CA LYS A 293 24.90 -8.81 -11.10
C LYS A 293 24.13 -7.54 -11.41
N LEU A 294 24.44 -6.44 -10.72
CA LEU A 294 23.75 -5.17 -10.87
C LEU A 294 24.75 -4.02 -11.04
N ILE A 295 24.41 -3.07 -11.92
CA ILE A 295 25.18 -1.84 -12.14
C ILE A 295 24.33 -0.65 -11.69
N TRP A 296 24.94 0.27 -10.96
CA TRP A 296 24.30 1.49 -10.45
C TRP A 296 25.05 2.72 -10.95
N ASP A 297 24.35 3.85 -11.06
CA ASP A 297 24.97 5.14 -11.31
C ASP A 297 25.36 5.87 -10.00
N GLU A 298 25.97 7.04 -10.15
CA GLU A 298 26.41 7.88 -9.04
C GLU A 298 25.27 8.43 -8.16
N GLU A 299 24.03 8.40 -8.66
CA GLU A 299 22.81 8.81 -7.95
C GLU A 299 22.07 7.60 -7.36
N ASN A 300 22.71 6.42 -7.31
CA ASN A 300 22.17 5.15 -6.80
C ASN A 300 20.93 4.65 -7.57
N ARG A 301 20.85 4.91 -8.89
CA ARG A 301 19.80 4.35 -9.77
C ARG A 301 20.32 3.13 -10.51
N LEU A 302 19.48 2.11 -10.62
CA LEU A 302 19.83 0.83 -11.24
C LEU A 302 19.95 0.97 -12.76
N LEU A 303 21.14 0.83 -13.33
CA LEU A 303 21.39 0.96 -14.77
C LEU A 303 21.20 -0.34 -15.54
N ALA A 304 21.61 -1.46 -14.96
CA ALA A 304 21.46 -2.76 -15.60
C ALA A 304 21.49 -3.91 -14.59
N VAL A 305 20.84 -5.02 -14.97
CA VAL A 305 20.85 -6.28 -14.24
C VAL A 305 21.20 -7.38 -15.22
N ASP A 306 22.18 -8.20 -14.87
CA ASP A 306 22.41 -9.52 -15.45
C ASP A 306 21.84 -10.55 -14.48
N ASP A 307 20.80 -11.25 -14.89
CA ASP A 307 20.25 -12.39 -14.16
C ASP A 307 20.56 -13.66 -14.96
N ASN A 308 21.57 -14.42 -14.56
CA ASN A 308 21.96 -15.67 -15.23
C ASN A 308 22.21 -15.56 -16.75
N GLY A 309 22.81 -14.46 -17.21
CA GLY A 309 23.05 -14.16 -18.62
C GLY A 309 21.94 -13.33 -19.28
N PHE A 310 20.84 -13.05 -18.58
CA PHE A 310 19.75 -12.21 -19.07
C PHE A 310 19.97 -10.76 -18.64
N VAL A 311 20.43 -9.95 -19.61
CA VAL A 311 20.71 -8.54 -19.36
C VAL A 311 19.47 -7.68 -19.60
N SER A 312 19.10 -6.89 -18.59
CA SER A 312 18.10 -5.83 -18.66
C SER A 312 18.77 -4.49 -18.39
N ASN A 313 18.38 -3.44 -19.13
CA ASN A 313 18.99 -2.11 -19.04
C ASN A 313 17.92 -1.04 -18.83
N TYR A 314 18.28 0.01 -18.10
CA TYR A 314 17.39 1.10 -17.70
C TYR A 314 18.05 2.46 -17.93
N TRP A 315 17.26 3.45 -18.34
CA TRP A 315 17.69 4.84 -18.47
C TRP A 315 16.74 5.77 -17.74
N TYR A 316 17.29 6.79 -17.11
CA TYR A 316 16.54 7.77 -16.34
C TYR A 316 16.65 9.17 -16.97
N ASP A 317 15.71 10.04 -16.66
CA ASP A 317 15.87 11.47 -16.89
C ASP A 317 16.59 12.15 -15.72
N ALA A 318 16.77 13.46 -15.83
CA ALA A 318 17.45 14.26 -14.81
C ALA A 318 16.67 14.36 -13.49
N ASP A 319 15.37 14.06 -13.48
CA ASP A 319 14.54 14.03 -12.28
C ASP A 319 14.61 12.64 -11.58
N GLY A 320 15.27 11.66 -12.22
CA GLY A 320 15.42 10.30 -11.72
C GLY A 320 14.30 9.35 -12.12
N GLU A 321 13.39 9.76 -13.00
CA GLU A 321 12.30 8.92 -13.49
C GLU A 321 12.78 8.00 -14.61
N ARG A 322 12.42 6.73 -14.55
CA ARG A 322 12.75 5.77 -15.60
C ARG A 322 12.07 6.16 -16.91
N THR A 323 12.84 6.14 -17.99
CA THR A 323 12.45 6.61 -19.32
C THR A 323 12.48 5.51 -20.37
N VAL A 324 13.41 4.56 -20.22
CA VAL A 324 13.57 3.43 -21.12
C VAL A 324 13.91 2.21 -20.27
N LYS A 325 13.32 1.08 -20.65
CA LYS A 325 13.68 -0.25 -20.19
C LYS A 325 13.86 -1.15 -21.41
N THR A 326 14.92 -1.93 -21.43
CA THR A 326 15.13 -2.98 -22.44
C THR A 326 15.43 -4.29 -21.75
N SER A 327 14.91 -5.40 -22.26
CA SER A 327 15.19 -6.74 -21.76
C SER A 327 15.54 -7.69 -22.90
N GLY A 328 16.39 -8.67 -22.62
CA GLY A 328 16.69 -9.75 -23.56
C GLY A 328 15.51 -10.72 -23.74
N GLU A 329 15.31 -11.24 -24.95
CA GLU A 329 14.40 -12.38 -25.20
C GLU A 329 15.08 -13.73 -24.90
N SER A 330 14.27 -14.78 -24.68
CA SER A 330 14.73 -16.11 -24.29
C SER A 330 14.47 -17.16 -25.38
N ASP A 331 15.53 -17.88 -25.79
CA ASP A 331 15.48 -19.28 -26.22
C ASP A 331 16.27 -20.11 -25.20
N GLN A 332 15.63 -20.54 -24.11
CA GLN A 332 16.30 -21.29 -23.04
C GLN A 332 16.57 -22.75 -23.43
N VAL A 333 17.79 -23.22 -23.15
CA VAL A 333 18.13 -24.64 -23.10
C VAL A 333 18.67 -24.98 -21.71
N TYR A 334 17.97 -25.88 -21.02
CA TYR A 334 18.42 -26.46 -19.76
C TYR A 334 18.85 -27.90 -19.99
N VAL A 335 20.02 -28.29 -19.47
CA VAL A 335 20.45 -29.69 -19.39
C VAL A 335 20.59 -30.03 -17.91
N ASN A 336 19.81 -31.01 -17.44
CA ASN A 336 19.79 -31.46 -16.04
C ASN A 336 19.52 -30.36 -14.99
N GLY A 337 18.68 -29.38 -15.34
CA GLY A 337 18.32 -28.28 -14.43
C GLY A 337 19.40 -27.21 -14.28
N VAL A 338 20.48 -27.28 -15.06
CA VAL A 338 21.53 -26.27 -15.18
C VAL A 338 21.32 -25.51 -16.50
N PHE A 339 21.36 -24.19 -16.44
CA PHE A 339 21.32 -23.35 -17.64
C PHE A 339 22.48 -23.74 -18.56
N SER A 340 22.17 -24.20 -19.78
CA SER A 340 23.14 -24.75 -20.73
C SER A 340 23.27 -23.91 -22.00
N GLY A 341 22.57 -22.78 -22.06
CA GLY A 341 22.68 -21.79 -23.12
C GLY A 341 21.35 -21.16 -23.50
N GLY A 342 21.44 -19.97 -24.07
CA GLY A 342 20.34 -19.25 -24.72
C GLY A 342 20.89 -18.03 -25.46
N SER A 343 20.15 -17.51 -26.43
CA SER A 343 20.49 -16.25 -27.11
C SER A 343 19.62 -15.13 -26.55
N THR A 344 20.23 -14.06 -26.04
CA THR A 344 19.50 -12.82 -25.75
C THR A 344 19.46 -11.95 -27.01
N ASN A 345 18.29 -11.90 -27.67
CA ASN A 345 18.03 -10.87 -28.66
C ASN A 345 17.57 -9.59 -27.95
N THR A 346 18.10 -8.43 -28.35
CA THR A 346 17.61 -7.12 -27.89
C THR A 346 16.34 -6.74 -28.65
N ALA A 347 15.21 -7.38 -28.36
CA ALA A 347 13.96 -7.07 -29.04
C ALA A 347 13.05 -6.18 -28.17
N LYS A 348 12.84 -6.53 -26.89
CA LYS A 348 11.80 -5.91 -26.06
C LYS A 348 12.26 -4.60 -25.42
N PHE A 349 11.47 -3.56 -25.62
CA PHE A 349 11.61 -2.30 -24.90
C PHE A 349 10.27 -1.75 -24.41
N SER A 350 10.35 -1.03 -23.29
CA SER A 350 9.30 -0.14 -22.79
C SER A 350 9.84 1.27 -22.70
N LEU A 351 9.07 2.21 -23.24
CA LEU A 351 9.38 3.62 -23.36
C LEU A 351 8.39 4.43 -22.51
N TYR A 352 8.86 4.89 -21.37
CA TYR A 352 8.08 5.64 -20.39
C TYR A 352 8.06 7.12 -20.78
N VAL A 353 7.21 7.45 -21.74
CA VAL A 353 7.04 8.82 -22.26
C VAL A 353 6.62 9.78 -21.16
N SER A 354 5.80 9.33 -20.23
CA SER A 354 5.43 9.99 -18.98
C SER A 354 4.67 8.98 -18.10
N PRO A 355 4.31 9.30 -16.85
CA PRO A 355 3.37 8.49 -16.07
C PRO A 355 2.01 8.24 -16.77
N TYR A 356 1.71 9.02 -17.80
CA TYR A 356 0.45 9.01 -18.55
C TYR A 356 0.50 8.19 -19.84
N LEU A 357 1.70 7.82 -20.35
CA LEU A 357 1.83 7.06 -21.59
C LEU A 357 3.11 6.23 -21.61
N VAL A 358 2.97 4.94 -21.87
CA VAL A 358 4.07 3.99 -22.09
C VAL A 358 3.95 3.41 -23.48
N ALA A 359 4.97 3.60 -24.32
CA ALA A 359 5.06 2.98 -25.63
C ALA A 359 5.95 1.72 -25.55
N ASN A 360 5.68 0.72 -26.37
CA ASN A 360 6.42 -0.53 -26.44
C ASN A 360 6.80 -0.84 -27.88
N GLN A 361 7.60 -1.89 -28.06
CA GLN A 361 7.92 -2.46 -29.36
C GLN A 361 6.65 -2.75 -30.20
N GLY A 362 6.79 -2.69 -31.53
CA GLY A 362 5.67 -2.95 -32.45
C GLY A 362 4.69 -1.79 -32.59
N GLY A 363 5.09 -0.59 -32.16
CA GLY A 363 4.28 0.63 -32.26
C GLY A 363 3.00 0.63 -31.42
N ARG A 364 2.98 -0.12 -30.32
CA ARG A 364 1.86 -0.19 -29.37
C ARG A 364 2.12 0.73 -28.20
N TYR A 365 1.08 1.32 -27.63
CA TYR A 365 1.21 2.10 -26.40
C TYR A 365 0.03 1.87 -25.47
N THR A 366 0.25 2.17 -24.20
CA THR A 366 -0.78 2.25 -23.17
C THR A 366 -0.82 3.67 -22.64
N LYS A 367 -2.00 4.26 -22.66
CA LYS A 367 -2.29 5.57 -22.08
C LYS A 367 -3.02 5.38 -20.76
N HIS A 368 -2.64 6.16 -19.76
CA HIS A 368 -3.17 6.07 -18.40
C HIS A 368 -3.92 7.35 -18.05
N ILE A 369 -5.17 7.20 -17.63
CA ILE A 369 -6.01 8.28 -17.12
C ILE A 369 -6.05 8.18 -15.59
N TYR A 370 -5.94 9.32 -14.91
CA TYR A 370 -5.86 9.39 -13.45
C TYR A 370 -6.99 10.24 -12.86
N ALA A 371 -7.40 9.95 -11.63
CA ALA A 371 -8.24 10.79 -10.79
C ALA A 371 -7.48 11.13 -9.51
N GLY A 372 -6.85 12.31 -9.47
CA GLY A 372 -5.80 12.61 -8.48
C GLY A 372 -4.56 11.77 -8.76
N SER A 373 -4.05 11.07 -7.74
CA SER A 373 -2.93 10.12 -7.87
C SER A 373 -3.34 8.72 -8.33
N GLN A 374 -4.63 8.39 -8.33
CA GLN A 374 -5.11 7.04 -8.64
C GLN A 374 -5.27 6.85 -10.16
N ARG A 375 -4.67 5.79 -10.70
CA ARG A 375 -4.94 5.32 -12.06
C ARG A 375 -6.36 4.74 -12.12
N ILE A 376 -7.19 5.27 -13.01
CA ILE A 376 -8.58 4.84 -13.16
C ILE A 376 -8.81 4.04 -14.45
N VAL A 377 -8.06 4.37 -15.51
CA VAL A 377 -8.20 3.72 -16.82
C VAL A 377 -6.84 3.56 -17.48
N SER A 378 -6.62 2.39 -18.07
CA SER A 378 -5.57 2.16 -19.07
C SER A 378 -6.22 1.90 -20.41
N LYS A 379 -5.81 2.65 -21.43
CA LYS A 379 -6.31 2.55 -22.79
C LYS A 379 -5.18 2.14 -23.72
N VAL A 380 -5.38 1.08 -24.49
CA VAL A 380 -4.38 0.57 -25.44
C VAL A 380 -4.58 1.26 -26.78
N GLY A 381 -3.48 1.65 -27.43
CA GLY A 381 -3.50 2.20 -28.78
C GLY A 381 -2.33 1.70 -29.62
N ASP A 382 -2.35 2.04 -30.90
CA ASP A 382 -1.27 1.78 -31.84
C ASP A 382 -0.86 3.05 -32.60
N PHE A 383 0.31 3.04 -33.24
CA PHE A 383 0.77 4.24 -33.94
C PHE A 383 -0.08 4.63 -35.15
N ALA A 384 -0.89 3.71 -35.68
CA ALA A 384 -1.88 4.08 -36.69
C ALA A 384 -3.00 4.97 -36.11
N SER A 385 -3.37 4.79 -34.83
CA SER A 385 -4.36 5.61 -34.12
C SER A 385 -3.76 6.84 -33.41
N TYR A 386 -2.45 7.04 -33.44
CA TYR A 386 -1.76 8.07 -32.65
C TYR A 386 -2.02 9.51 -33.09
N GLY A 387 -2.34 9.72 -34.37
CA GLY A 387 -2.27 11.03 -35.01
C GLY A 387 -0.90 11.23 -35.66
N SER A 388 -0.15 12.25 -35.23
CA SER A 388 1.19 12.56 -35.77
C SER A 388 2.24 11.50 -35.41
N ASP A 389 2.98 10.97 -36.40
CA ASP A 389 4.07 10.01 -36.16
C ASP A 389 5.13 10.62 -35.20
N PRO A 390 5.34 10.04 -34.00
CA PRO A 390 6.28 10.57 -33.01
C PRO A 390 7.72 10.76 -33.52
N ARG A 391 8.13 10.00 -34.54
CA ARG A 391 9.46 10.11 -35.16
C ARG A 391 9.58 11.33 -36.08
N ARG A 392 8.45 11.88 -36.52
CA ARG A 392 8.37 13.03 -37.43
C ARG A 392 8.04 14.33 -36.71
N ILE A 393 7.78 14.26 -35.41
CA ILE A 393 7.62 15.42 -34.55
C ILE A 393 9.01 16.02 -34.27
N GLU A 394 9.13 17.32 -34.49
CA GLU A 394 10.34 18.09 -34.21
C GLU A 394 10.88 17.83 -32.79
N TYR A 395 12.20 17.64 -32.68
CA TYR A 395 12.85 17.27 -31.43
C TYR A 395 12.85 18.40 -30.39
N ALA A 396 12.92 18.03 -29.11
CA ALA A 396 13.08 18.98 -28.01
C ALA A 396 14.38 19.79 -28.16
N GLY A 397 14.32 21.07 -27.80
CA GLY A 397 15.41 22.02 -28.01
C GLY A 397 15.55 22.56 -29.44
N ALA A 398 14.84 22.01 -30.43
CA ALA A 398 14.75 22.66 -31.74
C ALA A 398 14.02 24.00 -31.61
N ASN A 399 14.57 25.04 -32.24
CA ASN A 399 14.09 26.43 -32.18
C ASN A 399 14.05 27.05 -30.77
N THR A 400 14.80 26.49 -29.80
CA THR A 400 15.01 27.13 -28.50
C THR A 400 16.27 27.99 -28.56
N ASP A 401 16.14 29.30 -28.38
CA ASP A 401 17.27 30.24 -28.42
C ASP A 401 18.40 29.81 -27.47
N GLY A 402 19.62 29.71 -28.00
CA GLY A 402 20.81 29.34 -27.25
C GLY A 402 20.94 27.85 -26.91
N LEU A 403 20.02 26.98 -27.35
CA LEU A 403 20.09 25.53 -27.13
C LEU A 403 20.25 24.78 -28.46
N SER A 404 21.33 24.01 -28.59
CA SER A 404 21.54 23.08 -29.70
C SER A 404 21.79 21.68 -29.15
N VAL A 405 21.10 20.68 -29.69
CA VAL A 405 21.16 19.30 -29.22
C VAL A 405 21.61 18.38 -30.35
N ASP A 406 22.77 17.74 -30.15
CA ASP A 406 23.23 16.68 -31.04
C ASP A 406 22.60 15.33 -30.66
N TYR A 407 21.44 15.06 -31.24
CA TYR A 407 20.73 13.79 -31.03
C TYR A 407 21.45 12.59 -31.64
N LYS A 408 22.22 12.80 -32.72
CA LYS A 408 22.99 11.74 -33.37
C LYS A 408 24.09 11.22 -32.46
N SER A 409 24.88 12.13 -31.89
CA SER A 409 25.92 11.76 -30.91
C SER A 409 25.33 11.13 -29.64
N LYS A 410 24.18 11.63 -29.16
CA LYS A 410 23.48 11.03 -28.01
C LYS A 410 22.99 9.61 -28.29
N TYR A 411 22.47 9.34 -29.49
CA TYR A 411 22.05 8.01 -29.91
C TYR A 411 23.22 7.02 -29.90
N ALA A 412 24.33 7.40 -30.56
CA ALA A 412 25.54 6.58 -30.60
C ALA A 412 26.11 6.30 -29.19
N ALA A 413 26.08 7.31 -28.31
CA ALA A 413 26.50 7.12 -26.92
C ALA A 413 25.62 6.11 -26.17
N GLN A 414 24.30 6.14 -26.34
CA GLN A 414 23.42 5.17 -25.69
C GLN A 414 23.57 3.75 -26.24
N GLN A 415 23.82 3.59 -27.54
CA GLN A 415 24.16 2.28 -28.11
C GLN A 415 25.45 1.73 -27.49
N GLN A 416 26.44 2.59 -27.28
CA GLN A 416 27.69 2.19 -26.63
C GLN A 416 27.46 1.77 -25.17
N VAL A 417 26.61 2.49 -24.41
CA VAL A 417 26.26 2.12 -23.02
C VAL A 417 25.71 0.70 -22.93
N ILE A 418 24.84 0.28 -23.85
CA ILE A 418 24.34 -1.11 -23.87
C ILE A 418 25.50 -2.08 -24.04
N LYS A 419 26.36 -1.86 -25.03
CA LYS A 419 27.51 -2.73 -25.29
C LYS A 419 28.46 -2.80 -24.10
N ASP A 420 28.65 -1.67 -23.42
CA ASP A 420 29.48 -1.58 -22.22
C ASP A 420 28.88 -2.35 -21.05
N ASN A 421 27.55 -2.33 -20.86
CA ASN A 421 26.87 -3.13 -19.85
C ASN A 421 27.01 -4.63 -20.12
N TYR A 422 26.75 -5.08 -21.34
CA TYR A 422 26.95 -6.48 -21.74
C TYR A 422 28.40 -6.93 -21.52
N LYS A 423 29.37 -6.08 -21.91
CA LYS A 423 30.79 -6.31 -21.68
C LYS A 423 31.13 -6.36 -20.19
N PHE A 424 30.55 -5.50 -19.36
CA PHE A 424 30.78 -5.48 -17.91
C PHE A 424 30.36 -6.81 -17.26
N PHE A 425 29.26 -7.40 -17.72
CA PHE A 425 28.76 -8.68 -17.21
C PHE A 425 29.44 -9.91 -17.82
N ASP A 426 30.36 -9.73 -18.77
CA ASP A 426 30.95 -10.78 -19.61
C ASP A 426 29.90 -11.57 -20.42
N VAL A 427 28.80 -10.91 -20.82
CA VAL A 427 27.74 -11.47 -21.65
C VAL A 427 27.90 -11.01 -23.11
N PRO A 428 27.88 -11.90 -24.12
CA PRO A 428 27.94 -11.50 -25.52
C PRO A 428 26.75 -10.62 -25.93
N TYR A 429 27.03 -9.48 -26.56
CA TYR A 429 26.00 -8.63 -27.15
C TYR A 429 25.67 -9.13 -28.58
N ASN A 430 24.45 -9.67 -28.75
CA ASN A 430 23.95 -10.17 -30.04
C ASN A 430 22.90 -9.24 -30.68
N GLY A 431 22.72 -8.03 -30.14
CA GLY A 431 21.78 -7.05 -30.67
C GLY A 431 22.16 -6.55 -32.07
N THR A 432 21.16 -6.27 -32.91
CA THR A 432 21.38 -5.61 -34.21
C THR A 432 21.30 -4.10 -34.02
N ASP A 433 22.40 -3.40 -34.29
CA ASP A 433 22.42 -1.94 -34.23
C ASP A 433 21.62 -1.36 -35.42
N ASN A 434 20.67 -0.47 -35.14
CA ASN A 434 19.98 0.30 -36.17
C ASN A 434 20.60 1.69 -36.32
N ASP A 435 21.28 1.96 -37.44
CA ASP A 435 21.84 3.28 -37.76
C ASP A 435 20.79 4.24 -38.34
N ASN A 436 19.66 3.73 -38.85
CA ASN A 436 18.54 4.54 -39.33
C ASN A 436 17.51 4.80 -38.23
N TYR A 437 17.91 5.57 -37.22
CA TYR A 437 17.05 5.97 -36.11
C TYR A 437 15.92 6.93 -36.51
N ALA A 438 15.99 7.53 -37.71
CA ALA A 438 14.99 8.47 -38.22
C ALA A 438 13.77 7.75 -38.81
N ASP A 439 13.96 6.57 -39.41
CA ASP A 439 12.87 5.74 -39.92
C ASP A 439 12.53 4.55 -39.00
N GLY A 440 13.47 4.08 -38.18
CA GLY A 440 13.23 3.19 -37.04
C GLY A 440 12.52 1.86 -37.36
N GLU A 441 13.24 0.90 -37.96
CA GLU A 441 12.65 -0.35 -38.49
C GLU A 441 11.87 -1.19 -37.45
N GLY A 442 12.32 -1.30 -36.19
CA GLY A 442 11.62 -2.05 -35.12
C GLY A 442 10.59 -1.24 -34.32
N PHE A 443 10.35 0.03 -34.69
CA PHE A 443 9.30 0.86 -34.10
C PHE A 443 7.94 0.69 -34.80
N CYS A 444 7.89 -0.08 -35.91
CA CYS A 444 6.70 -0.30 -36.72
C CYS A 444 5.90 -1.55 -36.29
N CYS A 445 4.61 -1.59 -36.66
CA CYS A 445 3.66 -2.63 -36.24
C CYS A 445 3.84 -4.02 -36.89
N ASN A 446 4.75 -4.16 -37.85
CA ASN A 446 5.05 -5.41 -38.54
C ASN A 446 6.55 -5.73 -38.44
N ASP A 447 7.09 -5.72 -37.22
CA ASP A 447 8.51 -6.02 -36.95
C ASP A 447 8.86 -7.52 -37.06
N GLY A 448 7.88 -8.36 -37.41
CA GLY A 448 8.07 -9.81 -37.57
C GLY A 448 8.23 -10.56 -36.24
N SER A 449 8.04 -9.91 -35.09
CA SER A 449 8.14 -10.53 -33.77
C SER A 449 7.03 -11.55 -33.49
N MET A 450 7.28 -12.47 -32.56
CA MET A 450 6.26 -13.41 -32.07
C MET A 450 5.09 -12.64 -31.45
N GLU A 451 5.32 -11.53 -30.76
CA GLU A 451 4.27 -10.63 -30.26
C GLU A 451 3.45 -9.98 -31.38
N ALA A 452 4.06 -9.59 -32.50
CA ALA A 452 3.32 -9.10 -33.67
C ALA A 452 2.47 -10.21 -34.29
N ALA A 453 3.01 -11.44 -34.39
CA ALA A 453 2.26 -12.61 -34.84
C ALA A 453 1.13 -13.00 -33.87
N VAL A 454 1.34 -12.91 -32.55
CA VAL A 454 0.34 -13.15 -31.50
C VAL A 454 -0.69 -12.03 -31.47
N ALA A 455 -0.32 -10.76 -31.70
CA ALA A 455 -1.27 -9.66 -31.84
C ALA A 455 -2.13 -9.82 -33.10
N GLN A 456 -1.56 -10.31 -34.20
CA GLN A 456 -2.28 -10.64 -35.43
C GLN A 456 -3.18 -11.88 -35.26
N ALA A 457 -2.73 -12.88 -34.50
CA ALA A 457 -3.53 -14.04 -34.10
C ALA A 457 -4.64 -13.66 -33.11
N ARG A 458 -4.39 -12.71 -32.19
CA ARG A 458 -5.41 -12.11 -31.31
C ARG A 458 -6.43 -11.38 -32.15
N LYS A 459 -6.05 -10.53 -33.12
CA LYS A 459 -6.98 -9.92 -34.11
C LYS A 459 -7.84 -10.97 -34.81
N ALA A 460 -7.26 -12.12 -35.19
CA ALA A 460 -8.00 -13.22 -35.81
C ALA A 460 -8.93 -13.94 -34.80
N GLN A 461 -8.52 -14.12 -33.54
CA GLN A 461 -9.34 -14.69 -32.47
C GLN A 461 -10.46 -13.75 -32.00
N THR A 462 -10.25 -12.43 -31.95
CA THR A 462 -11.30 -11.46 -31.60
C THR A 462 -12.37 -11.37 -32.69
N ARG A 463 -12.01 -11.67 -33.96
CA ARG A 463 -12.99 -11.90 -35.04
C ARG A 463 -13.76 -13.22 -34.87
N ALA A 464 -13.14 -14.25 -34.27
CA ALA A 464 -13.78 -15.54 -34.02
C ALA A 464 -14.64 -15.57 -32.74
N VAL A 465 -14.34 -14.73 -31.75
CA VAL A 465 -15.10 -14.57 -30.48
C VAL A 465 -15.95 -13.31 -30.55
N SER A 466 -16.89 -13.28 -31.49
CA SER A 466 -17.91 -12.23 -31.60
C SER A 466 -18.96 -12.37 -30.48
N ARG A 467 -18.55 -12.08 -29.24
CA ARG A 467 -19.49 -11.86 -28.10
C ARG A 467 -19.12 -10.71 -27.16
N SER A 468 -17.88 -10.22 -27.13
CA SER A 468 -17.46 -9.23 -26.11
C SER A 468 -16.86 -7.91 -26.63
N PHE A 469 -16.79 -7.64 -27.94
CA PHE A 469 -16.33 -6.33 -28.46
C PHE A 469 -16.98 -6.02 -29.82
N LYS A 470 -17.56 -4.81 -30.00
CA LYS A 470 -18.28 -4.44 -31.24
C LYS A 470 -17.42 -4.17 -32.46
N ASP A 471 -16.11 -3.96 -32.30
CA ASP A 471 -15.15 -3.91 -33.40
C ASP A 471 -13.72 -4.02 -32.86
N PRO A 472 -13.04 -5.17 -32.99
CA PRO A 472 -11.67 -5.36 -32.50
C PRO A 472 -10.61 -4.65 -33.35
N ASP A 473 -10.97 -4.07 -34.50
CA ASP A 473 -10.07 -3.28 -35.34
C ASP A 473 -10.00 -1.80 -34.90
N ASN A 474 -10.77 -1.40 -33.86
CA ASN A 474 -10.70 -0.07 -33.25
C ASN A 474 -10.06 -0.14 -31.84
N TYR A 475 -8.72 -0.06 -31.78
CA TYR A 475 -7.96 -0.07 -30.52
C TYR A 475 -8.46 0.97 -29.50
N GLU A 476 -9.10 2.05 -29.93
CA GLU A 476 -9.70 3.06 -29.03
C GLU A 476 -10.78 2.48 -28.09
N ASN A 477 -11.33 1.30 -28.40
CA ASN A 477 -12.29 0.58 -27.56
C ASN A 477 -11.62 -0.34 -26.51
N LEU A 478 -10.31 -0.52 -26.52
CA LEU A 478 -9.59 -1.29 -25.49
C LEU A 478 -9.30 -0.41 -24.28
N GLN A 479 -10.31 -0.24 -23.44
CA GLN A 479 -10.23 0.51 -22.18
C GLN A 479 -10.42 -0.43 -20.99
N PHE A 480 -9.51 -0.30 -20.03
CA PHE A 480 -9.40 -1.15 -18.85
C PHE A 480 -9.55 -0.30 -17.60
N PHE A 481 -10.65 -0.47 -16.88
CA PHE A 481 -11.03 0.32 -15.70
C PHE A 481 -10.56 -0.37 -14.43
N TYR A 482 -9.81 0.35 -13.61
CA TYR A 482 -9.15 -0.17 -12.40
C TYR A 482 -10.05 0.01 -11.18
N HIS A 483 -10.13 -1.06 -10.40
CA HIS A 483 -10.80 -1.15 -9.12
C HIS A 483 -9.78 -1.63 -8.08
N PRO A 484 -9.00 -0.71 -7.50
CA PRO A 484 -7.94 -1.07 -6.59
C PRO A 484 -8.46 -1.46 -5.20
N ASP A 485 -7.60 -2.11 -4.42
CA ASP A 485 -7.81 -2.30 -2.97
C ASP A 485 -7.58 -0.99 -2.19
N HIS A 486 -7.62 -1.06 -0.85
CA HIS A 486 -7.38 0.10 0.02
C HIS A 486 -5.93 0.62 -0.03
N LEU A 487 -4.98 -0.18 -0.52
CA LEU A 487 -3.58 0.20 -0.70
C LEU A 487 -3.30 0.80 -2.09
N GLY A 488 -4.31 0.90 -2.94
CA GLY A 488 -4.15 1.33 -4.33
C GLY A 488 -3.60 0.23 -5.25
N SER A 489 -3.40 -1.00 -4.77
CA SER A 489 -2.96 -2.12 -5.59
C SER A 489 -4.04 -2.51 -6.59
N SER A 490 -3.65 -2.91 -7.79
CA SER A 490 -4.61 -3.40 -8.80
C SER A 490 -5.27 -4.68 -8.29
N SER A 491 -6.58 -4.65 -8.01
CA SER A 491 -7.33 -5.83 -7.55
C SER A 491 -8.24 -6.37 -8.65
N PHE A 492 -9.23 -5.58 -9.10
CA PHE A 492 -10.06 -5.94 -10.25
C PHE A 492 -9.86 -4.96 -11.40
N ILE A 493 -9.90 -5.47 -12.62
CA ILE A 493 -9.88 -4.67 -13.84
C ILE A 493 -11.04 -5.10 -14.73
N THR A 494 -11.82 -4.13 -15.21
CA THR A 494 -12.99 -4.38 -16.08
C THR A 494 -12.83 -3.76 -17.46
N ASN A 495 -13.47 -4.31 -18.48
CA ASN A 495 -13.52 -3.72 -19.83
C ASN A 495 -14.67 -2.69 -19.97
N LEU A 496 -14.88 -2.17 -21.18
CA LEU A 496 -15.97 -1.23 -21.49
C LEU A 496 -17.38 -1.79 -21.27
N ASP A 497 -17.55 -3.12 -21.29
CA ASP A 497 -18.83 -3.79 -21.04
C ASP A 497 -19.04 -4.09 -19.54
N GLY A 498 -18.07 -3.74 -18.69
CA GLY A 498 -18.10 -3.99 -17.25
C GLY A 498 -17.75 -5.44 -16.86
N GLU A 499 -17.25 -6.25 -17.79
CA GLU A 499 -16.77 -7.61 -17.52
C GLU A 499 -15.39 -7.58 -16.86
N VAL A 500 -15.16 -8.45 -15.88
CA VAL A 500 -13.84 -8.60 -15.24
C VAL A 500 -12.88 -9.25 -16.23
N VAL A 501 -11.80 -8.55 -16.57
CA VAL A 501 -10.74 -9.05 -17.45
C VAL A 501 -9.52 -9.56 -16.69
N GLN A 502 -9.32 -9.05 -15.47
CA GLN A 502 -8.22 -9.43 -14.61
C GLN A 502 -8.63 -9.27 -13.14
N HIS A 503 -8.26 -10.24 -12.32
CA HIS A 503 -8.41 -10.27 -10.87
C HIS A 503 -7.07 -10.68 -10.25
N ILE A 504 -6.55 -9.87 -9.35
CA ILE A 504 -5.25 -10.07 -8.70
C ILE A 504 -5.43 -9.92 -7.19
N GLU A 505 -4.81 -10.83 -6.45
CA GLU A 505 -4.71 -10.77 -5.00
C GLU A 505 -3.27 -10.94 -4.56
N TYR A 506 -2.91 -10.35 -3.43
CA TYR A 506 -1.53 -10.28 -2.95
C TYR A 506 -1.38 -10.91 -1.57
N VAL A 507 -0.21 -11.46 -1.29
CA VAL A 507 0.26 -11.58 0.10
C VAL A 507 0.77 -10.21 0.57
N PRO A 508 0.83 -9.94 1.89
CA PRO A 508 1.06 -8.59 2.43
C PRO A 508 2.27 -7.82 1.90
N PHE A 509 3.36 -8.50 1.55
CA PHE A 509 4.59 -7.85 1.05
C PHE A 509 4.69 -7.79 -0.48
N GLY A 510 3.58 -8.02 -1.20
CA GLY A 510 3.45 -7.70 -2.62
C GLY A 510 3.72 -8.84 -3.61
N GLU A 511 4.01 -10.06 -3.14
CA GLU A 511 3.97 -11.23 -4.02
C GLU A 511 2.51 -11.54 -4.39
N VAL A 512 2.30 -12.03 -5.61
CA VAL A 512 0.96 -12.37 -6.11
C VAL A 512 0.50 -13.69 -5.50
N PHE A 513 -0.66 -13.67 -4.86
CA PHE A 513 -1.34 -14.84 -4.31
C PHE A 513 -2.28 -15.47 -5.35
N ILE A 514 -3.11 -14.66 -6.01
CA ILE A 514 -4.02 -15.08 -7.08
C ILE A 514 -3.82 -14.14 -8.26
N GLU A 515 -3.77 -14.71 -9.47
CA GLU A 515 -3.89 -13.96 -10.71
C GLU A 515 -4.78 -14.75 -11.67
N GLU A 516 -5.94 -14.19 -11.96
CA GLU A 516 -6.84 -14.67 -12.99
C GLU A 516 -6.96 -13.60 -14.06
N ARG A 517 -6.84 -14.00 -15.33
CA ARG A 517 -6.88 -13.07 -16.45
C ARG A 517 -7.47 -13.71 -17.69
N ASN A 518 -8.04 -12.89 -18.55
CA ASN A 518 -8.31 -13.27 -19.93
C ASN A 518 -7.08 -12.96 -20.82
N ASN A 519 -7.08 -13.46 -22.06
CA ASN A 519 -5.94 -13.33 -22.97
C ASN A 519 -5.85 -11.97 -23.68
N VAL A 520 -6.62 -10.95 -23.25
CA VAL A 520 -6.73 -9.66 -23.97
C VAL A 520 -5.66 -8.68 -23.49
N TRP A 521 -5.54 -8.47 -22.18
CA TRP A 521 -4.63 -7.51 -21.57
C TRP A 521 -4.11 -8.01 -20.23
N ASN A 522 -2.84 -7.74 -19.94
CA ASN A 522 -2.22 -8.00 -18.65
C ASN A 522 -1.58 -6.69 -18.18
N THR A 523 -2.03 -6.16 -17.03
CA THR A 523 -1.38 -4.96 -16.48
C THR A 523 -0.02 -5.34 -15.88
N PRO A 524 1.05 -4.58 -16.14
CA PRO A 524 2.30 -4.73 -15.39
C PRO A 524 2.25 -3.97 -14.05
N TYR A 525 1.22 -3.15 -13.84
CA TYR A 525 1.06 -2.35 -12.62
C TYR A 525 0.25 -3.12 -11.58
N LEU A 526 0.92 -3.68 -10.58
CA LEU A 526 0.36 -4.63 -9.63
C LEU A 526 0.27 -4.01 -8.21
N PHE A 527 1.09 -4.49 -7.28
CA PHE A 527 1.10 -4.06 -5.88
C PHE A 527 1.42 -2.56 -5.74
N ASN A 528 0.65 -1.83 -4.92
CA ASN A 528 0.67 -0.36 -4.80
C ASN A 528 0.61 0.38 -6.16
N ALA A 529 0.02 -0.24 -7.18
CA ALA A 529 -0.03 0.21 -8.58
C ALA A 529 1.36 0.46 -9.22
N LYS A 530 2.42 -0.14 -8.66
CA LYS A 530 3.79 -0.10 -9.17
C LYS A 530 4.03 -1.15 -10.23
N GLU A 531 4.91 -0.81 -11.16
CA GLU A 531 5.29 -1.72 -12.23
C GLU A 531 6.13 -2.86 -11.68
N PHE A 532 5.71 -4.09 -11.95
CA PHE A 532 6.48 -5.30 -11.69
C PHE A 532 7.32 -5.62 -12.92
N ASP A 533 8.64 -5.54 -12.78
CA ASP A 533 9.58 -5.96 -13.81
C ASP A 533 9.73 -7.48 -13.75
N GLU A 534 8.89 -8.20 -14.51
CA GLU A 534 8.85 -9.66 -14.58
C GLU A 534 10.24 -10.29 -14.83
N GLU A 535 11.09 -9.60 -15.60
CA GLU A 535 12.45 -10.02 -15.93
C GLU A 535 13.41 -10.05 -14.74
N THR A 536 13.12 -9.31 -13.66
CA THR A 536 13.92 -9.31 -12.43
C THR A 536 13.15 -9.76 -11.19
N GLY A 537 11.83 -9.83 -11.26
CA GLY A 537 10.96 -10.08 -10.12
C GLY A 537 10.89 -8.93 -9.12
N MET A 538 11.21 -7.70 -9.54
CA MET A 538 11.26 -6.52 -8.66
C MET A 538 10.22 -5.48 -9.07
N TYR A 539 9.75 -4.72 -8.09
CA TYR A 539 8.90 -3.55 -8.32
C TYR A 539 9.72 -2.28 -8.45
N TYR A 540 9.43 -1.46 -9.46
CA TYR A 540 9.99 -0.12 -9.61
C TYR A 540 9.10 0.94 -8.93
N TYR A 541 9.64 1.62 -7.92
CA TYR A 541 8.91 2.63 -7.16
C TYR A 541 9.27 4.07 -7.54
N GLY A 542 10.20 4.29 -8.46
CA GLY A 542 10.72 5.62 -8.80
C GLY A 542 12.18 5.75 -8.36
N ALA A 543 12.40 5.96 -7.07
CA ALA A 543 13.74 6.12 -6.52
C ALA A 543 14.47 4.81 -6.21
N ARG A 544 13.73 3.72 -5.97
CA ARG A 544 14.29 2.42 -5.57
C ARG A 544 13.57 1.25 -6.24
N TYR A 545 14.26 0.12 -6.25
CA TYR A 545 13.71 -1.18 -6.61
C TYR A 545 13.42 -2.01 -5.36
N TYR A 546 12.24 -2.59 -5.30
CA TYR A 546 11.76 -3.41 -4.18
C TYR A 546 11.65 -4.88 -4.60
N ASP A 547 12.23 -5.78 -3.83
CA ASP A 547 12.07 -7.23 -4.02
C ASP A 547 10.98 -7.74 -3.04
N PRO A 548 9.81 -8.17 -3.54
CA PRO A 548 8.72 -8.64 -2.68
C PRO A 548 9.02 -9.99 -2.01
N ARG A 549 9.90 -10.83 -2.59
CA ARG A 549 10.27 -12.15 -2.05
C ARG A 549 11.05 -11.99 -0.75
N ILE A 550 12.07 -11.15 -0.73
CA ILE A 550 12.85 -10.86 0.50
C ILE A 550 12.30 -9.66 1.30
N SER A 551 11.32 -8.95 0.75
CA SER A 551 10.61 -7.84 1.40
C SER A 551 11.52 -6.67 1.81
N LEU A 552 12.52 -6.37 0.98
CA LEU A 552 13.51 -5.32 1.20
C LEU A 552 13.73 -4.49 -0.07
N TRP A 553 14.19 -3.24 0.12
CA TRP A 553 14.73 -2.42 -0.95
C TRP A 553 16.11 -2.92 -1.40
N MET A 554 16.45 -2.72 -2.68
CA MET A 554 17.75 -3.13 -3.26
C MET A 554 18.87 -2.10 -3.08
N SER A 555 18.52 -0.89 -2.67
CA SER A 555 19.44 0.22 -2.38
C SER A 555 19.03 0.94 -1.10
N THR A 556 19.95 1.75 -0.56
CA THR A 556 19.70 2.56 0.63
C THR A 556 18.63 3.62 0.37
N ASP A 557 17.83 3.93 1.40
CA ASP A 557 16.85 5.01 1.33
C ASP A 557 17.53 6.37 1.07
N PRO A 558 17.16 7.09 -0.01
CA PRO A 558 17.65 8.45 -0.24
C PRO A 558 17.28 9.43 0.88
N ALA A 559 16.21 9.15 1.63
CA ALA A 559 15.73 9.93 2.77
C ALA A 559 16.00 9.23 4.12
N GLN A 560 16.96 8.29 4.19
CA GLN A 560 17.25 7.51 5.42
C GLN A 560 17.49 8.35 6.68
N GLU A 561 17.96 9.60 6.55
CA GLU A 561 18.18 10.50 7.69
C GLU A 561 16.87 10.92 8.38
N GLU A 562 15.74 10.92 7.65
CA GLU A 562 14.41 11.18 8.20
C GLU A 562 13.81 9.96 8.92
N TYR A 563 14.31 8.76 8.63
CA TYR A 563 13.82 7.46 9.12
C TYR A 563 14.86 6.74 9.98
N TYR A 564 15.59 7.47 10.84
CA TYR A 564 16.72 6.96 11.62
C TYR A 564 16.40 5.78 12.56
N SER A 565 15.12 5.56 12.89
CA SER A 565 14.63 4.46 13.72
C SER A 565 14.50 3.13 12.95
N HIS A 566 14.65 3.14 11.63
CA HIS A 566 14.43 1.98 10.76
C HIS A 566 15.68 1.65 9.94
N SER A 567 15.74 0.42 9.46
CA SER A 567 16.75 0.03 8.46
C SER A 567 16.56 0.85 7.18
N SER A 568 17.65 1.29 6.56
CA SER A 568 17.66 1.98 5.26
C SER A 568 17.09 1.13 4.11
N TYR A 569 16.83 -0.16 4.35
CA TYR A 569 16.23 -1.10 3.39
C TYR A 569 14.81 -1.54 3.78
N CYS A 570 14.24 -0.97 4.85
CA CYS A 570 12.92 -1.33 5.35
C CYS A 570 11.81 -0.87 4.39
N PHE A 571 10.92 -1.78 4.02
CA PHE A 571 9.72 -1.45 3.25
C PHE A 571 8.56 -1.11 4.18
N SER A 572 7.99 0.10 4.03
CA SER A 572 6.75 0.53 4.69
C SER A 572 6.72 0.24 6.21
N GLY A 573 7.82 0.50 6.93
CA GLY A 573 7.94 0.25 8.36
C GLY A 573 7.66 -1.20 8.81
N ASN A 574 7.79 -2.18 7.90
CA ASN A 574 7.34 -3.57 8.06
C ASN A 574 5.84 -3.74 8.33
N ASN A 575 5.01 -2.77 7.94
CA ASN A 575 3.55 -2.84 8.01
C ASN A 575 2.91 -2.42 6.67
N PRO A 576 3.04 -3.28 5.64
CA PRO A 576 2.59 -2.96 4.28
C PRO A 576 1.06 -3.00 4.11
N ILE A 577 0.31 -3.31 5.18
CA ILE A 577 -1.15 -3.37 5.15
C ILE A 577 -1.80 -2.00 5.40
N ILE A 578 -1.08 -1.08 6.03
CA ILE A 578 -1.57 0.29 6.30
C ILE A 578 -0.59 1.39 5.87
N TYR A 579 0.63 1.04 5.44
CA TYR A 579 1.61 1.99 4.93
C TYR A 579 1.98 1.70 3.48
N ILE A 580 2.08 2.76 2.69
CA ILE A 580 2.38 2.73 1.26
C ILE A 580 3.59 3.62 1.00
N ASP A 581 4.64 3.10 0.37
CA ASP A 581 5.70 3.94 -0.20
C ASP A 581 5.33 4.33 -1.63
N TYR A 582 5.12 5.63 -1.89
CA TYR A 582 4.65 6.07 -3.22
C TYR A 582 5.78 6.35 -4.20
N ASN A 583 7.02 6.54 -3.78
CA ASN A 583 8.10 7.02 -4.65
C ASN A 583 9.46 6.36 -4.39
N GLY A 584 9.49 5.38 -3.48
CA GLY A 584 10.70 4.73 -3.00
C GLY A 584 11.54 5.66 -2.11
N LYS A 585 10.96 6.65 -1.45
CA LYS A 585 11.66 7.58 -0.54
C LYS A 585 10.89 7.82 0.76
N GLU A 586 9.57 7.82 0.68
CA GLU A 586 8.70 8.10 1.81
C GLU A 586 7.51 7.15 1.83
N TRP A 587 7.20 6.60 2.99
CA TRP A 587 5.94 5.88 3.18
C TRP A 587 4.93 6.72 3.96
N THR A 588 3.67 6.60 3.55
CA THR A 588 2.53 7.28 4.18
C THR A 588 1.55 6.28 4.75
N ASP A 589 0.67 6.73 5.63
CA ASP A 589 -0.55 5.98 5.94
C ASP A 589 -1.60 6.07 4.81
N LEU A 590 -2.74 5.40 5.02
CA LEU A 590 -3.88 5.38 4.09
C LEU A 590 -4.55 6.76 3.91
N ASP A 591 -4.30 7.71 4.81
CA ASP A 591 -4.77 9.09 4.71
C ASP A 591 -3.75 10.00 4.01
N GLY A 592 -2.63 9.43 3.54
CA GLY A 592 -1.56 10.15 2.85
C GLY A 592 -0.62 10.93 3.77
N GLN A 593 -0.64 10.66 5.08
CA GLN A 593 0.30 11.30 6.02
C GLN A 593 1.63 10.59 6.02
N VAL A 594 2.73 11.34 5.84
CA VAL A 594 4.10 10.81 5.90
C VAL A 594 4.40 10.26 7.30
N ILE A 595 4.97 9.07 7.37
CA ILE A 595 5.26 8.36 8.62
C ILE A 595 6.78 8.26 8.81
N THR A 596 7.36 9.15 9.61
CA THR A 596 8.82 9.14 9.89
C THR A 596 9.23 8.16 10.98
N ASP A 597 8.28 7.74 11.82
CA ASP A 597 8.48 6.68 12.82
C ASP A 597 7.23 5.78 12.86
N THR A 598 7.43 4.48 13.03
CA THR A 598 6.32 3.54 13.28
C THR A 598 5.62 3.92 14.57
N LYS A 599 4.30 3.79 14.63
CA LYS A 599 3.44 4.17 15.78
C LYS A 599 3.99 3.65 17.12
N ASN A 600 4.87 4.38 17.80
CA ASN A 600 5.17 4.10 19.20
C ASN A 600 4.12 4.81 20.05
N ILE A 601 3.01 4.13 20.29
CA ILE A 601 1.92 4.72 21.03
C ILE A 601 2.35 4.95 22.49
N LYS A 602 2.44 6.23 22.85
CA LYS A 602 2.74 6.67 24.22
C LYS A 602 1.47 6.93 25.02
N LYS A 603 0.34 7.20 24.35
CA LYS A 603 -0.94 7.51 25.00
C LYS A 603 -2.09 6.71 24.38
N PHE A 604 -2.79 5.92 25.18
CA PHE A 604 -4.06 5.29 24.78
C PHE A 604 -5.23 6.07 25.36
N ILE A 605 -6.31 6.24 24.59
CA ILE A 605 -7.53 6.93 25.02
C ILE A 605 -8.74 6.06 24.66
N PHE A 606 -9.30 5.39 25.65
CA PHE A 606 -10.59 4.72 25.57
C PHE A 606 -11.67 5.74 25.91
N TYR A 607 -12.74 5.86 25.12
CA TYR A 607 -13.79 6.84 25.38
C TYR A 607 -15.17 6.36 24.93
N SER A 608 -16.21 6.68 25.69
CA SER A 608 -17.59 6.48 25.23
C SER A 608 -18.02 7.60 24.30
N LYS A 609 -19.04 7.36 23.46
CA LYS A 609 -19.54 8.31 22.43
C LYS A 609 -19.74 9.75 22.95
N ASP A 610 -20.24 9.89 24.18
CA ASP A 610 -20.52 11.18 24.82
C ASP A 610 -19.26 12.01 25.11
N PHE A 611 -18.10 11.36 25.19
CA PHE A 611 -16.80 12.00 25.44
C PHE A 611 -15.98 12.23 24.16
N SER A 612 -16.57 12.02 22.97
CA SER A 612 -15.86 12.11 21.68
C SER A 612 -15.14 13.44 21.47
N LYS A 613 -15.76 14.57 21.83
CA LYS A 613 -15.14 15.91 21.70
C LYS A 613 -13.91 16.04 22.60
N GLN A 614 -14.03 15.64 23.86
CA GLN A 614 -12.97 15.72 24.86
C GLN A 614 -11.83 14.73 24.54
N ALA A 615 -12.17 13.53 24.10
CA ALA A 615 -11.20 12.54 23.64
C ALA A 615 -10.38 13.08 22.46
N LYS A 616 -11.00 13.83 21.53
CA LYS A 616 -10.29 14.50 20.43
C LYS A 616 -9.36 15.62 20.92
N VAL A 617 -9.74 16.37 21.94
CA VAL A 617 -8.84 17.35 22.58
C VAL A 617 -7.65 16.64 23.21
N GLN A 618 -7.88 15.56 23.97
CA GLN A 618 -6.83 14.75 24.60
C GLN A 618 -5.90 14.10 23.58
N TYR A 619 -6.45 13.72 22.42
CA TYR A 619 -5.70 13.24 21.27
C TYR A 619 -4.79 14.32 20.71
N ASN A 620 -5.34 15.49 20.36
CA ASN A 620 -4.55 16.61 19.82
C ASN A 620 -3.44 17.05 20.80
N ASP A 621 -3.71 17.08 22.10
CA ASP A 621 -2.71 17.41 23.11
C ASP A 621 -1.65 16.32 23.25
N GLY A 622 -2.04 15.05 23.16
CA GLY A 622 -1.10 13.94 23.10
C GLY A 622 -0.20 14.03 21.87
N ILE A 623 -0.76 14.37 20.71
CA ILE A 623 0.01 14.56 19.47
C ILE A 623 0.98 15.74 19.60
N LYS A 624 0.56 16.87 20.19
CA LYS A 624 1.45 18.01 20.48
C LYS A 624 2.58 17.63 21.45
N LYS A 625 2.30 16.78 22.43
CA LYS A 625 3.26 16.38 23.47
C LYS A 625 4.25 15.31 23.00
N TYR A 626 3.78 14.35 22.20
CA TYR A 626 4.49 13.12 21.91
C TYR A 626 4.79 12.89 20.41
N GLY A 627 4.24 13.73 19.52
CA GLY A 627 4.39 13.61 18.07
C GLY A 627 3.17 13.02 17.38
N ALA A 628 3.13 13.11 16.04
CA ALA A 628 2.10 12.44 15.24
C ALA A 628 2.21 10.91 15.40
N GLY A 629 1.08 10.19 15.37
CA GLY A 629 1.09 8.72 15.45
C GLY A 629 1.38 8.13 16.84
N SER A 630 1.61 8.95 17.87
CA SER A 630 1.95 8.49 19.23
C SER A 630 0.73 8.32 20.16
N VAL A 631 -0.48 8.54 19.65
CA VAL A 631 -1.73 8.49 20.43
C VAL A 631 -2.73 7.57 19.76
N ALA A 632 -3.28 6.63 20.53
CA ALA A 632 -4.35 5.74 20.11
C ALA A 632 -5.68 6.18 20.71
N MET A 633 -6.76 6.02 19.94
CA MET A 633 -8.12 6.25 20.42
C MET A 633 -8.97 5.02 20.16
N SER A 634 -9.70 4.56 21.16
CA SER A 634 -10.71 3.52 21.05
C SER A 634 -12.05 4.08 21.52
N GLN A 635 -13.05 4.12 20.63
CA GLN A 635 -14.40 4.44 21.07
C GLN A 635 -15.03 3.17 21.64
N THR A 636 -15.33 3.19 22.92
CA THR A 636 -16.00 2.09 23.60
C THR A 636 -17.46 2.02 23.15
N SER A 637 -17.91 0.84 22.74
CA SER A 637 -19.29 0.60 22.28
C SER A 637 -19.92 -0.62 22.93
N THR A 638 -19.14 -1.66 23.23
CA THR A 638 -19.56 -2.87 23.93
C THR A 638 -18.46 -3.33 24.90
N THR A 639 -18.81 -4.19 25.86
CA THR A 639 -17.83 -4.84 26.75
C THR A 639 -16.82 -5.68 25.98
N GLN A 640 -17.26 -6.38 24.94
CA GLN A 640 -16.38 -7.17 24.07
C GLN A 640 -15.38 -6.29 23.31
N ALA A 641 -15.86 -5.23 22.63
CA ALA A 641 -14.99 -4.33 21.86
C ALA A 641 -13.95 -3.64 22.75
N PHE A 642 -14.35 -3.19 23.96
CA PHE A 642 -13.42 -2.65 24.93
C PHE A 642 -12.36 -3.69 25.35
N SER A 643 -12.78 -4.93 25.63
CA SER A 643 -11.86 -6.00 26.04
C SER A 643 -10.86 -6.36 24.95
N GLU A 644 -11.28 -6.36 23.68
CA GLU A 644 -10.41 -6.61 22.53
C GLU A 644 -9.42 -5.46 22.33
N ASP A 645 -9.87 -4.21 22.32
CA ASP A 645 -8.98 -3.04 22.20
C ASP A 645 -8.03 -2.92 23.40
N TRP A 646 -8.48 -3.29 24.61
CA TRP A 646 -7.64 -3.34 25.81
C TRP A 646 -6.53 -4.38 25.68
N LYS A 647 -6.85 -5.61 25.24
CA LYS A 647 -5.87 -6.66 24.96
C LYS A 647 -4.84 -6.22 23.92
N ASN A 648 -5.33 -5.56 22.88
CA ASN A 648 -4.55 -5.15 21.72
C ASN A 648 -3.80 -3.81 21.95
N MET A 649 -3.96 -3.20 23.13
CA MET A 649 -3.11 -2.08 23.56
C MET A 649 -1.65 -2.53 23.56
N ASN A 650 -0.83 -1.83 22.79
CA ASN A 650 0.52 -2.27 22.44
C ASN A 650 1.48 -1.07 22.32
N GLY A 651 2.78 -1.31 22.25
CA GLY A 651 3.82 -0.27 22.28
C GLY A 651 4.86 -0.52 23.35
N THR A 652 6.06 0.01 23.12
CA THR A 652 7.24 -0.20 23.98
C THR A 652 7.43 0.88 25.04
N GLU A 653 6.80 2.05 24.88
CA GLU A 653 6.94 3.21 25.80
C GLU A 653 5.58 3.82 26.21
N ILE A 654 4.60 2.98 26.52
CA ILE A 654 3.28 3.47 26.95
C ILE A 654 3.44 4.27 28.24
N SER A 655 3.11 5.56 28.16
CA SER A 655 3.29 6.54 29.23
C SER A 655 1.96 6.93 29.88
N GLU A 656 0.87 6.92 29.11
CA GLU A 656 -0.45 7.34 29.57
C GLU A 656 -1.54 6.41 29.04
N VAL A 657 -2.47 5.99 29.89
CA VAL A 657 -3.71 5.33 29.47
C VAL A 657 -4.87 6.13 30.04
N LEU A 658 -5.77 6.57 29.16
CA LEU A 658 -6.94 7.37 29.46
C LEU A 658 -8.19 6.52 29.25
N ILE A 659 -9.11 6.53 30.21
CA ILE A 659 -10.46 5.96 30.06
C ILE A 659 -11.45 7.09 30.32
N MET A 660 -12.27 7.43 29.33
CA MET A 660 -13.20 8.58 29.32
C MET A 660 -14.64 8.09 29.14
N THR A 661 -15.28 7.69 30.23
CA THR A 661 -16.59 7.02 30.19
C THR A 661 -17.52 7.53 31.28
N HIS A 662 -18.79 7.22 31.16
CA HIS A 662 -19.73 7.27 32.27
C HIS A 662 -19.32 6.24 33.36
N GLY A 663 -19.50 6.57 34.65
CA GLY A 663 -19.04 5.71 35.76
C GLY A 663 -19.60 6.03 37.15
N LYS A 664 -19.46 5.04 38.05
CA LYS A 664 -19.58 5.17 39.52
C LYS A 664 -18.30 4.61 40.18
N ASN A 665 -18.22 4.63 41.51
CA ASN A 665 -17.04 4.23 42.25
C ASN A 665 -16.56 2.80 41.96
N GLN A 666 -17.43 1.85 41.60
CA GLN A 666 -17.02 0.48 41.22
C GLN A 666 -17.51 0.01 39.84
N SER A 667 -18.00 0.92 39.00
CA SER A 667 -18.50 0.56 37.66
C SER A 667 -18.11 1.61 36.61
N ILE A 668 -17.88 1.13 35.38
CA ILE A 668 -17.71 1.98 34.19
C ILE A 668 -18.65 1.51 33.08
N LEU A 669 -19.31 2.45 32.41
CA LEU A 669 -20.20 2.19 31.28
C LEU A 669 -19.43 2.37 29.97
N VAL A 670 -19.19 1.28 29.27
CA VAL A 670 -18.45 1.24 28.00
C VAL A 670 -19.36 1.30 26.78
N GLY A 671 -20.66 1.13 26.96
CA GLY A 671 -21.67 1.22 25.90
C GLY A 671 -23.08 1.27 26.48
N GLU A 672 -24.10 1.42 25.63
CA GLU A 672 -25.49 1.50 26.08
C GLU A 672 -25.91 0.21 26.82
N GLY A 673 -26.15 0.32 28.13
CA GLY A 673 -26.43 -0.82 29.01
C GLY A 673 -25.26 -1.80 29.21
N GLN A 674 -24.07 -1.48 28.70
CA GLN A 674 -22.88 -2.33 28.74
C GLN A 674 -21.84 -1.73 29.68
N GLN A 675 -21.56 -2.40 30.79
CA GLN A 675 -20.69 -1.89 31.86
C GLN A 675 -19.78 -2.97 32.42
N PHE A 676 -18.66 -2.56 33.00
CA PHE A 676 -17.81 -3.41 33.83
C PHE A 676 -17.98 -3.06 35.31
N THR A 677 -17.74 -4.04 36.18
CA THR A 677 -17.72 -3.87 37.63
C THR A 677 -16.34 -4.21 38.21
N ALA A 678 -16.01 -3.61 39.35
CA ALA A 678 -14.81 -3.93 40.12
C ALA A 678 -15.13 -4.73 41.40
N THR A 679 -16.38 -5.12 41.64
CA THR A 679 -16.77 -5.86 42.85
C THR A 679 -16.11 -7.23 42.93
N GLY A 680 -15.90 -7.92 41.80
CA GLY A 680 -15.36 -9.28 41.76
C GLY A 680 -16.43 -10.39 41.85
N ASP A 681 -17.72 -10.04 41.97
CA ASP A 681 -18.84 -11.00 42.01
C ASP A 681 -19.71 -10.97 40.74
N GLY A 682 -19.26 -10.28 39.69
CA GLY A 682 -19.99 -10.17 38.42
C GLY A 682 -21.26 -9.32 38.49
N LYS A 683 -21.41 -8.49 39.52
CA LYS A 683 -22.56 -7.59 39.71
C LYS A 683 -22.10 -6.20 40.07
N THR A 684 -22.86 -5.18 39.69
CA THR A 684 -22.56 -3.82 40.12
C THR A 684 -22.86 -3.57 41.59
N ASN A 685 -22.37 -2.45 42.12
CA ASN A 685 -22.40 -2.17 43.55
C ASN A 685 -23.67 -1.43 44.02
N ILE A 686 -24.49 -0.88 43.12
CA ILE A 686 -25.75 -0.20 43.47
C ILE A 686 -26.94 -1.04 43.03
N SER A 687 -27.13 -1.21 41.72
CA SER A 687 -28.30 -1.90 41.17
C SER A 687 -28.21 -3.42 41.31
N ARG A 688 -27.00 -3.94 41.58
CA ARG A 688 -26.67 -5.38 41.58
C ARG A 688 -26.94 -6.05 40.23
N SER A 689 -27.02 -5.26 39.16
CA SER A 689 -27.18 -5.78 37.80
C SER A 689 -25.94 -6.57 37.37
N PRO A 690 -26.09 -7.63 36.56
CA PRO A 690 -24.96 -8.39 36.03
C PRO A 690 -24.01 -7.50 35.21
N ALA A 691 -22.70 -7.61 35.47
CA ALA A 691 -21.66 -6.92 34.73
C ALA A 691 -20.35 -7.72 34.83
N PRO A 692 -19.57 -7.90 33.74
CA PRO A 692 -18.27 -8.54 33.79
C PRO A 692 -17.31 -7.81 34.74
N ASN A 693 -16.44 -8.56 35.43
CA ASN A 693 -15.45 -7.95 36.30
C ASN A 693 -14.26 -7.44 35.49
N ILE A 694 -13.70 -6.29 35.88
CA ILE A 694 -12.48 -5.77 35.25
C ILE A 694 -11.26 -6.66 35.53
N GLN A 695 -11.31 -7.46 36.59
CA GLN A 695 -10.31 -8.47 36.91
C GLN A 695 -10.30 -9.62 35.89
N ASP A 696 -11.38 -9.82 35.12
CA ASP A 696 -11.47 -10.88 34.12
C ASP A 696 -11.00 -10.42 32.73
N LEU A 697 -10.63 -9.14 32.59
CA LEU A 697 -10.07 -8.59 31.35
C LEU A 697 -8.69 -9.20 31.04
N PRO A 698 -8.37 -9.39 29.75
CA PRO A 698 -7.06 -9.87 29.33
C PRO A 698 -5.96 -8.85 29.68
N GLN A 699 -4.73 -9.36 29.90
CA GLN A 699 -3.57 -8.49 30.00
C GLN A 699 -3.29 -7.81 28.65
N PRO A 700 -2.94 -6.50 28.64
CA PRO A 700 -2.54 -5.83 27.41
C PRO A 700 -1.24 -6.42 26.88
N THR A 701 -1.07 -6.34 25.56
CA THR A 701 0.12 -6.87 24.87
C THR A 701 1.35 -5.97 25.10
N GLY A 702 1.15 -4.66 25.21
CA GLY A 702 2.19 -3.67 25.50
C GLY A 702 2.51 -3.54 26.99
N ASN A 703 3.72 -3.09 27.31
CA ASN A 703 4.13 -2.84 28.69
C ASN A 703 3.53 -1.52 29.21
N ILE A 704 2.61 -1.63 30.16
CA ILE A 704 1.95 -0.50 30.83
C ILE A 704 2.42 -0.29 32.27
N GLU A 705 3.43 -1.03 32.75
CA GLU A 705 3.90 -0.93 34.14
C GLU A 705 4.49 0.46 34.44
N ASN A 706 4.97 1.16 33.42
CA ASN A 706 5.47 2.54 33.53
C ASN A 706 4.40 3.60 33.21
N ALA A 707 3.19 3.18 32.82
CA ALA A 707 2.14 4.10 32.39
C ALA A 707 1.38 4.68 33.60
N MET A 708 0.97 5.93 33.47
CA MET A 708 -0.03 6.54 34.34
C MET A 708 -1.44 6.26 33.81
N LEU A 709 -2.29 5.69 34.65
CA LEU A 709 -3.72 5.54 34.39
C LEU A 709 -4.46 6.82 34.77
N TYR A 710 -5.23 7.35 33.83
CA TYR A 710 -6.16 8.45 34.04
C TYR A 710 -7.56 7.97 33.72
N MET A 711 -8.45 7.99 34.72
CA MET A 711 -9.85 7.69 34.49
C MET A 711 -10.67 8.97 34.65
N TYR A 712 -11.35 9.34 33.57
CA TYR A 712 -12.28 10.44 33.46
C TYR A 712 -13.68 9.87 33.40
N SER A 713 -14.47 10.07 34.45
CA SER A 713 -15.91 9.88 34.36
C SER A 713 -16.70 11.09 34.75
N CYS A 714 -17.90 11.24 34.17
CA CYS A 714 -18.94 12.04 34.78
C CYS A 714 -19.89 11.11 35.54
N HIS A 715 -20.59 11.68 36.53
CA HIS A 715 -21.44 10.92 37.46
C HIS A 715 -22.68 10.35 36.74
N SER A 716 -22.56 9.13 36.25
CA SER A 716 -23.66 8.36 35.65
C SER A 716 -23.11 6.98 35.28
N ALA A 717 -23.48 5.91 35.99
CA ALA A 717 -23.51 4.51 35.51
C ALA A 717 -23.86 3.50 36.62
N ASP A 718 -25.13 3.12 36.70
CA ASP A 718 -25.54 1.75 37.00
C ASP A 718 -26.89 1.38 36.35
N THR A 719 -27.27 2.11 35.27
CA THR A 719 -28.19 1.74 34.14
C THR A 719 -28.81 2.93 33.38
N ASN A 720 -28.57 4.22 33.73
CA ASN A 720 -29.06 5.35 32.92
C ASN A 720 -27.95 6.33 32.49
N PRO A 721 -27.65 6.48 31.18
CA PRO A 721 -26.47 7.20 30.68
C PRO A 721 -26.62 8.74 30.55
N HIS A 722 -27.79 9.34 30.75
CA HIS A 722 -27.96 10.79 30.49
C HIS A 722 -27.38 11.70 31.61
N PRO A 723 -27.11 12.99 31.32
CA PRO A 723 -26.86 13.97 32.37
C PRO A 723 -28.16 14.22 33.15
N HIS A 724 -28.10 14.02 34.46
CA HIS A 724 -29.25 14.21 35.35
C HIS A 724 -28.88 15.17 36.49
N GLY A 725 -29.88 15.84 37.06
CA GLY A 725 -29.73 16.85 38.13
C GLY A 725 -29.18 16.31 39.46
N GLU A 726 -29.20 17.14 40.51
CA GLU A 726 -28.48 16.99 41.80
C GLU A 726 -28.59 15.63 42.55
N GLY A 727 -29.43 14.67 42.11
CA GLY A 727 -29.59 13.33 42.69
C GLY A 727 -28.68 12.21 42.14
N ASP A 728 -28.11 12.34 40.92
CA ASP A 728 -27.36 11.26 40.26
C ASP A 728 -25.86 11.20 40.62
N HIS A 729 -25.45 12.00 41.59
CA HIS A 729 -24.06 12.04 42.06
C HIS A 729 -23.73 11.02 43.14
N GLN A 730 -24.73 10.30 43.67
CA GLN A 730 -24.53 9.33 44.76
C GLN A 730 -23.63 8.16 44.34
N GLN A 731 -22.61 7.93 45.17
CA GLN A 731 -21.73 6.76 45.11
C GLN A 731 -22.33 5.64 45.97
N GLY A 732 -22.34 4.40 45.46
CA GLY A 732 -22.81 3.24 46.21
C GLY A 732 -21.82 2.80 47.29
N ALA A 733 -22.25 1.90 48.19
CA ALA A 733 -21.31 1.22 49.09
C ALA A 733 -20.25 0.47 48.26
N LEU A 734 -19.01 0.44 48.75
CA LEU A 734 -17.98 -0.39 48.14
C LEU A 734 -18.24 -1.85 48.54
N LEU A 735 -18.57 -2.69 47.56
CA LEU A 735 -18.84 -4.11 47.72
C LEU A 735 -17.69 -4.95 47.13
N GLY A 736 -17.60 -6.21 47.56
CA GLY A 736 -16.63 -7.16 47.02
C GLY A 736 -15.17 -6.71 47.23
N SER A 737 -14.48 -6.24 46.19
CA SER A 737 -13.09 -5.74 46.27
C SER A 737 -12.86 -4.61 47.29
N GLN A 738 -13.93 -3.98 47.79
CA GLN A 738 -13.91 -2.85 48.73
C GLN A 738 -13.02 -1.68 48.27
N ARG A 739 -12.79 -1.58 46.97
CA ARG A 739 -11.90 -0.58 46.36
C ARG A 739 -12.57 0.06 45.15
N PRO A 740 -12.32 1.35 44.91
CA PRO A 740 -12.79 2.00 43.70
C PRO A 740 -12.21 1.34 42.44
N ILE A 741 -12.97 1.33 41.35
CA ILE A 741 -12.60 0.67 40.08
C ILE A 741 -11.25 1.12 39.55
N ALA A 742 -10.92 2.42 39.64
CA ALA A 742 -9.62 2.94 39.22
C ALA A 742 -8.44 2.35 39.99
N TYR A 743 -8.63 2.10 41.29
CA TYR A 743 -7.62 1.43 42.11
C TYR A 743 -7.48 -0.03 41.68
N VAL A 744 -8.60 -0.74 41.47
CA VAL A 744 -8.59 -2.14 41.07
C VAL A 744 -7.91 -2.30 39.71
N PHE A 745 -8.22 -1.44 38.73
CA PHE A 745 -7.52 -1.38 37.44
C PHE A 745 -6.01 -1.20 37.62
N ALA A 746 -5.60 -0.14 38.32
CA ALA A 746 -4.19 0.19 38.47
C ALA A 746 -3.40 -0.90 39.19
N GLN A 747 -3.99 -1.55 40.20
CA GLN A 747 -3.34 -2.64 40.92
C GLN A 747 -3.30 -3.93 40.08
N TYR A 748 -4.40 -4.30 39.43
CA TYR A 748 -4.51 -5.56 38.69
C TYR A 748 -3.59 -5.57 37.45
N PHE A 749 -3.51 -4.45 36.75
CA PHE A 749 -2.69 -4.27 35.55
C PHE A 749 -1.31 -3.64 35.84
N LYS A 750 -0.99 -3.44 37.13
CA LYS A 750 0.31 -2.94 37.61
C LYS A 750 0.76 -1.60 37.01
N PHE A 751 -0.15 -0.69 36.73
CA PHE A 751 0.20 0.67 36.32
C PHE A 751 1.18 1.33 37.31
N TYR A 752 2.06 2.20 36.80
CA TYR A 752 3.00 2.98 37.62
C TYR A 752 2.25 3.80 38.66
N GLY A 753 1.14 4.38 38.24
CA GLY A 753 0.22 5.05 39.14
C GLY A 753 -1.13 5.33 38.50
N VAL A 754 -2.04 5.82 39.33
CA VAL A 754 -3.36 6.28 38.91
C VAL A 754 -3.64 7.65 39.48
N GLN A 755 -4.19 8.53 38.66
CA GLN A 755 -4.59 9.88 39.06
C GLN A 755 -6.12 10.03 39.03
N GLY A 756 -6.69 10.45 40.16
CA GLY A 756 -8.14 10.69 40.31
C GLY A 756 -8.50 11.47 41.59
N THR A 757 -9.80 11.66 41.84
CA THR A 757 -10.30 12.32 43.05
C THR A 757 -10.48 11.32 44.22
N SER A 758 -10.47 11.82 45.46
CA SER A 758 -10.74 10.97 46.62
C SER A 758 -12.20 10.52 46.61
N GLU A 759 -12.40 9.20 46.48
CA GLU A 759 -13.69 8.47 46.54
C GLU A 759 -14.43 8.22 45.23
N SER A 760 -14.01 8.76 44.08
CA SER A 760 -14.62 8.38 42.78
C SER A 760 -13.78 8.77 41.56
N VAL A 761 -14.19 8.20 40.42
CA VAL A 761 -13.60 8.24 39.08
C VAL A 761 -13.76 9.61 38.38
N ASN A 762 -14.18 10.68 39.09
CA ASN A 762 -14.84 11.80 38.42
C ASN A 762 -13.98 13.03 38.04
N TYR A 763 -14.24 13.53 36.83
CA TYR A 763 -13.98 14.88 36.32
C TYR A 763 -15.35 15.50 35.91
N HIS A 764 -15.53 16.81 35.99
CA HIS A 764 -16.80 17.47 35.64
C HIS A 764 -16.63 18.47 34.50
N TYR A 765 -17.70 18.63 33.75
CA TYR A 765 -17.85 19.71 32.78
C TYR A 765 -18.68 20.81 33.44
N GLY A 766 -18.05 21.93 33.78
CA GLY A 766 -18.77 23.07 34.35
C GLY A 766 -19.75 23.65 33.33
N LEU A 767 -21.04 23.63 33.68
CA LEU A 767 -22.10 24.53 33.21
C LEU A 767 -22.32 24.62 31.69
N MET A 768 -23.12 23.69 31.15
CA MET A 768 -23.97 23.97 30.00
C MET A 768 -25.16 24.82 30.49
N ASP A 769 -24.99 26.14 30.51
CA ASP A 769 -26.03 27.13 30.24
C ASP A 769 -25.39 28.51 30.43
N LEU A 770 -24.84 29.06 29.33
CA LEU A 770 -24.64 30.48 29.01
C LEU A 770 -23.51 30.58 27.97
N PHE A 771 -23.90 30.63 26.70
CA PHE A 771 -23.14 31.11 25.53
C PHE A 771 -21.69 31.59 25.79
N SER A 772 -20.70 30.70 25.68
CA SER A 772 -19.30 31.08 25.35
C SER A 772 -18.49 29.86 24.84
N PRO A 773 -17.67 29.97 23.78
CA PRO A 773 -16.92 28.85 23.19
C PRO A 773 -15.52 28.64 23.81
N SER A 774 -15.37 28.69 25.14
CA SER A 774 -14.04 28.63 25.78
C SER A 774 -13.85 27.63 26.93
N SER A 775 -14.51 26.47 26.92
CA SER A 775 -14.26 25.41 27.92
C SER A 775 -14.03 24.02 27.29
N ASP A 776 -13.07 23.93 26.37
CA ASP A 776 -12.71 22.68 25.66
C ASP A 776 -11.98 21.62 26.53
N TYR A 777 -11.74 21.92 27.80
CA TYR A 777 -11.04 21.04 28.75
C TYR A 777 -12.01 20.49 29.82
N LEU A 778 -11.92 19.18 30.12
CA LEU A 778 -12.54 18.61 31.33
C LEU A 778 -11.89 19.24 32.56
N GLN A 779 -12.70 19.93 33.36
CA GLN A 779 -12.24 20.55 34.60
C GLN A 779 -12.33 19.51 35.73
N PRO A 780 -11.31 19.39 36.58
CA PRO A 780 -11.40 18.53 37.74
C PRO A 780 -12.43 19.08 38.71
N TYR A 781 -13.43 18.29 39.07
CA TYR A 781 -14.42 18.70 40.06
C TYR A 781 -14.60 17.59 41.08
N PRO A 782 -14.15 17.82 42.31
CA PRO A 782 -14.69 17.09 43.41
C PRO A 782 -16.06 17.71 43.77
N ALA A 783 -17.10 16.89 43.83
CA ALA A 783 -18.40 17.31 44.39
C ALA A 783 -18.29 17.90 45.82
N ASN A 784 -17.16 17.67 46.51
CA ASN A 784 -16.92 18.04 47.91
C ASN A 784 -15.58 18.79 48.17
N GLY A 785 -14.94 19.43 47.18
CA GLY A 785 -13.66 20.14 47.42
C GLY A 785 -12.45 19.23 47.73
N GLY A 786 -12.53 17.94 47.41
CA GLY A 786 -11.46 16.95 47.60
C GLY A 786 -10.18 17.25 46.81
N LYS A 787 -9.03 17.13 47.49
CA LYS A 787 -7.70 17.27 46.84
C LYS A 787 -7.40 16.07 45.96
N TRP A 788 -6.78 16.33 44.82
CA TRP A 788 -6.16 15.34 43.94
C TRP A 788 -5.32 14.33 44.70
N ARG A 789 -5.43 13.07 44.30
CA ARG A 789 -4.56 12.01 44.82
C ARG A 789 -3.95 11.26 43.65
N ILE A 790 -2.63 11.30 43.60
CA ILE A 790 -1.86 10.37 42.81
C ILE A 790 -1.52 9.21 43.73
N TYR A 791 -1.83 8.01 43.27
CA TYR A 791 -1.45 6.78 43.93
C TYR A 791 -0.39 6.11 43.07
N TYR A 792 0.77 5.81 43.64
CA TYR A 792 1.86 5.13 42.94
C TYR A 792 1.93 3.68 43.41
N ASN A 793 2.21 2.78 42.47
CA ASN A 793 2.38 1.39 42.77
C ASN A 793 3.76 1.18 43.42
N SER A 794 3.77 0.79 44.69
CA SER A 794 4.98 0.43 45.43
C SER A 794 4.74 -0.90 46.14
N ASN A 795 5.56 -1.92 45.82
CA ASN A 795 5.44 -3.27 46.38
C ASN A 795 4.01 -3.86 46.26
N ASN A 796 3.39 -3.81 45.07
CA ASN A 796 2.02 -4.28 44.81
C ASN A 796 0.91 -3.58 45.63
N SER A 797 1.21 -2.39 46.15
CA SER A 797 0.27 -1.55 46.90
C SER A 797 0.33 -0.10 46.40
N LEU A 798 -0.83 0.46 46.07
CA LEU A 798 -0.95 1.85 45.65
C LEU A 798 -0.87 2.75 46.89
N ARG A 799 0.26 3.43 47.07
CA ARG A 799 0.48 4.35 48.20
C ARG A 799 0.22 5.78 47.78
N LYS A 800 -0.49 6.51 48.65
CA LYS A 800 -0.73 7.95 48.49
C LYS A 800 0.59 8.69 48.65
N GLN A 801 0.87 9.66 47.77
CA GLN A 801 2.00 10.57 47.97
C GLN A 801 1.80 11.32 49.30
N GLY A 802 2.70 11.09 50.26
CA GLY A 802 2.89 12.00 51.38
C GLY A 802 3.43 13.31 50.82
N LYS A 803 2.77 14.42 51.12
CA LYS A 803 3.34 15.74 50.85
C LYS A 803 4.63 15.93 51.62
#